data_AF-A0AA39ZJC3-F1
#
_entry.id   AF-A0AA39ZJC3-F1
#
_cell.length_a   1.000
_cell.length_b   1.000
_cell.length_c   1.000
_cell.angle_alpha   90.00
_cell.angle_beta   90.00
_cell.angle_gamma   90.00
#
_symmetry.space_group_name_H-M   'P 1'
#
loop_
_entity.id
_entity.type
_entity.pdbx_description
1 polymer ?
#
loop_
_entity_poly.entity_id
_entity_poly.type
_entity_poly.pdbx_seq_one_letter_code
_entity_poly.pdbx_strand_id
1 'polypeptide(L)'
;MASSLSSSRSYKDKDAGVVLSFNGQWVSWSHTVAASLAFLSALVIGSALHYHKIVQNEWYGYPQEWFPSVSATIGDRYPERSIFMLFIAITSGPRFALVGLWYLLTAKPGRTLPKLIGWSGIIRTLTCGGWTYITSTDDHDWHDILMISYIVFTIPWTTGCIALSPPNAKAIKYRKYIASAFFGTLVPLVYFFIQHKVHRVAGAYTIYAFFEWALIVLDVSFDAVTALDFDSLEITIRDVKGASKGLDSKTFSSVNKSSVPTAVLEKEKEQTTGGVYSAGFRFGEFLDIAADVYHGFVFWSILTSLGVVIWYFPLWHMGISGYEALVMTTVSPFLLAIRPLRSFIVSNQRIAHLLSLAGLLAYLVKDPVYRLFTVGFGVSMGCLSWAATWYSDSVQPTRLEARILAWTIGLLMSSVAKFAWYTNNPIWPIMHAENGGWNATGLFLAILAALRFTRRGPLHGGNTTEKKSGSAVLSAVGIGGLFFGLHSLLSDTSTMILWVWDGYPIRGPVSNVHGWYTIAAMTIGILIGVLRPGIATSWTAYGLGCIGAAYLTLYEQWRGYYGGLTLAAYLMAIAVPMIGNAAKKSPAATFGLGFLIYNFLVLFHVWVVAYAFVPGGPLVREHTDWIMITMMLALGIGLFDLISQQAKDSSSSKKKVGVRRPVNTHHRKYHFGVLGVLNLLFLSANFLRFPTNDYKPYHAKDRLFTAGIWTIHFSLDNDMWSSEYRMRDLIKELEVDVIGLLESDLQRVIMGNRDTTQFLAEDLGMYVDYGPGPNKHTWGAALLSKFPIVNSTHHLLPSPVGELAPAIHATLDVYGTLVDVFVFHSGQEEDPEDRRLQSEYLSKLMGSTNRPSVLLSYLVTEPLKGNYNTYVSDVSGMHDVDKTDWDRWCEYILFKGLRRTGYARVSRSTITDTELQVAKFVVPNSEEDSRFAWGVPEDVRDRRVEEHEVPEGWRFPRMFRGEGVRGHRYHVFDEPRYYNF
;
A
#
# COMPACT_ATOMS: atom_id res chain seq x y z
N MET A 1 -84.99 24.09 33.96
CA MET A 1 -84.40 23.49 35.17
C MET A 1 -82.97 23.09 34.88
N ALA A 2 -82.11 23.20 35.90
CA ALA A 2 -80.66 23.34 35.83
C ALA A 2 -79.85 22.06 35.48
N SER A 3 -78.67 22.31 34.89
CA SER A 3 -77.33 21.70 35.06
C SER A 3 -77.16 20.17 35.25
N SER A 4 -76.30 19.53 34.44
CA SER A 4 -74.85 19.34 34.73
C SER A 4 -74.16 18.30 33.80
N LEU A 5 -72.96 18.68 33.35
CA LEU A 5 -71.73 17.90 33.06
C LEU A 5 -71.79 16.38 32.80
N SER A 6 -71.23 15.92 31.67
CA SER A 6 -69.98 15.14 31.68
C SER A 6 -69.33 15.08 30.29
N SER A 7 -68.01 15.23 30.25
CA SER A 7 -67.16 15.24 29.07
C SER A 7 -66.60 13.85 28.78
N SER A 8 -66.90 13.29 27.60
CA SER A 8 -66.14 12.15 27.06
C SER A 8 -65.09 12.67 26.07
N ARG A 9 -63.84 12.73 26.54
CA ARG A 9 -62.67 12.99 25.69
C ARG A 9 -62.48 11.84 24.70
N SER A 10 -62.91 12.04 23.46
CA SER A 10 -62.36 11.31 22.31
C SER A 10 -60.89 11.72 22.15
N TYR A 11 -59.97 10.81 22.46
CA TYR A 11 -58.57 10.95 22.08
C TYR A 11 -58.51 10.85 20.55
N LYS A 12 -58.38 11.99 19.87
CA LYS A 12 -58.02 12.06 18.46
C LYS A 12 -56.57 11.57 18.32
N ASP A 13 -56.40 10.35 17.80
CA ASP A 13 -55.14 9.90 17.25
C ASP A 13 -54.69 10.90 16.18
N LYS A 14 -53.57 11.59 16.46
CA LYS A 14 -52.83 12.32 15.43
C LYS A 14 -51.98 11.27 14.71
N ASP A 15 -52.06 11.23 13.38
CA ASP A 15 -51.21 10.42 12.49
C ASP A 15 -49.72 10.77 12.67
N ALA A 16 -49.11 10.29 13.74
CA ALA A 16 -47.66 10.24 13.92
C ALA A 16 -47.15 9.06 13.08
N GLY A 17 -46.56 9.37 11.93
CA GLY A 17 -46.18 8.40 10.90
C GLY A 17 -45.39 7.21 11.46
N VAL A 18 -45.94 6.03 11.27
CA VAL A 18 -45.24 4.76 11.51
C VAL A 18 -44.10 4.63 10.51
N VAL A 19 -42.87 4.48 11.00
CA VAL A 19 -41.65 4.31 10.17
C VAL A 19 -41.45 2.84 9.81
N LEU A 20 -41.75 1.93 10.73
CA LEU A 20 -41.63 0.50 10.57
C LEU A 20 -42.63 -0.18 11.52
N SER A 21 -43.35 -1.18 11.04
CA SER A 21 -44.14 -2.09 11.89
C SER A 21 -43.81 -3.53 11.53
N PHE A 22 -43.60 -4.39 12.53
CA PHE A 22 -43.41 -5.82 12.32
C PHE A 22 -43.94 -6.62 13.51
N ASN A 23 -44.30 -7.88 13.27
CA ASN A 23 -44.81 -8.79 14.29
C ASN A 23 -43.68 -9.20 15.27
N GLY A 24 -43.99 -9.27 16.56
CA GLY A 24 -43.05 -9.65 17.62
C GLY A 24 -42.42 -11.03 17.44
N GLN A 25 -43.05 -11.93 16.68
CA GLN A 25 -42.50 -13.24 16.28
C GLN A 25 -41.10 -13.15 15.70
N TRP A 26 -40.82 -12.12 14.90
CA TRP A 26 -39.52 -11.96 14.26
C TRP A 26 -38.39 -11.83 15.28
N VAL A 27 -38.64 -11.30 16.48
CA VAL A 27 -37.64 -11.23 17.55
C VAL A 27 -37.23 -12.64 18.03
N SER A 28 -38.23 -13.51 18.22
CA SER A 28 -37.98 -14.91 18.62
C SER A 28 -37.28 -15.70 17.52
N TRP A 29 -37.69 -15.51 16.25
CA TRP A 29 -37.02 -16.15 15.11
C TRP A 29 -35.59 -15.64 14.91
N SER A 30 -35.34 -14.33 15.02
CA SER A 30 -33.99 -13.77 14.91
C SER A 30 -33.07 -14.31 16.01
N HIS A 31 -33.55 -14.41 17.25
CA HIS A 31 -32.80 -15.06 18.34
C HIS A 31 -32.47 -16.52 17.99
N THR A 32 -33.48 -17.29 17.61
CA THR A 32 -33.35 -18.73 17.33
C THR A 32 -32.37 -19.00 16.18
N VAL A 33 -32.48 -18.25 15.09
CA VAL A 33 -31.60 -18.41 13.91
C VAL A 33 -30.17 -17.99 14.25
N ALA A 34 -29.97 -16.83 14.88
CA ALA A 34 -28.62 -16.36 15.21
C ALA A 34 -27.91 -17.28 16.21
N ALA A 35 -28.62 -17.73 17.25
CA ALA A 35 -28.08 -18.68 18.23
C ALA A 35 -27.73 -20.02 17.57
N SER A 36 -28.61 -20.56 16.72
CA SER A 36 -28.36 -21.82 16.02
C SER A 36 -27.18 -21.71 15.06
N LEU A 37 -27.05 -20.59 14.33
CA LEU A 37 -25.92 -20.34 13.44
C LEU A 37 -24.60 -20.24 14.22
N ALA A 38 -24.60 -19.66 15.42
CA ALA A 38 -23.39 -19.60 16.25
C ALA A 38 -22.85 -21.01 16.53
N PHE A 39 -23.69 -21.89 17.07
CA PHE A 39 -23.29 -23.25 17.44
C PHE A 39 -23.00 -24.15 16.22
N LEU A 40 -23.82 -24.08 15.17
CA LEU A 40 -23.63 -24.90 13.96
C LEU A 40 -22.38 -24.50 13.18
N SER A 41 -22.12 -23.20 13.02
CA SER A 41 -20.93 -22.73 12.31
C SER A 41 -19.65 -23.10 13.05
N ALA A 42 -19.65 -22.98 14.39
CA ALA A 42 -18.53 -23.41 15.22
C ALA A 42 -18.25 -24.91 15.06
N LEU A 43 -19.30 -25.75 15.11
CA LEU A 43 -19.15 -27.20 14.94
C LEU A 43 -18.65 -27.58 13.55
N VAL A 44 -19.19 -26.99 12.49
CA VAL A 44 -18.79 -27.28 11.10
C VAL A 44 -17.35 -26.87 10.85
N ILE A 45 -16.97 -25.66 11.27
CA ILE A 45 -15.63 -25.12 11.03
C ILE A 45 -14.59 -25.80 11.92
N GLY A 46 -14.90 -26.01 13.20
CA GLY A 46 -14.05 -26.76 14.12
C GLY A 46 -13.83 -28.20 13.65
N SER A 47 -14.88 -28.87 13.15
CA SER A 47 -14.75 -30.21 12.58
C SER A 47 -13.98 -30.22 11.26
N ALA A 48 -14.01 -29.14 10.47
CA ALA A 48 -13.27 -29.06 9.21
C ALA A 48 -11.78 -28.77 9.41
N LEU A 49 -11.43 -27.95 10.41
CA LEU A 49 -10.06 -27.44 10.59
C LEU A 49 -9.31 -28.11 11.75
N HIS A 50 -10.01 -28.47 12.82
CA HIS A 50 -9.39 -28.88 14.09
C HIS A 50 -9.98 -30.17 14.69
N TYR A 51 -10.62 -31.03 13.89
CA TYR A 51 -11.34 -32.24 14.34
C TYR A 51 -10.62 -33.03 15.45
N HIS A 52 -9.41 -33.53 15.18
CA HIS A 52 -8.66 -34.35 16.15
C HIS A 52 -8.34 -33.63 17.46
N LYS A 53 -8.27 -32.30 17.45
CA LYS A 53 -7.98 -31.49 18.62
C LYS A 53 -9.22 -31.25 19.47
N ILE A 54 -10.39 -31.03 18.85
CA ILE A 54 -11.63 -30.71 19.56
C ILE A 54 -12.37 -31.95 20.09
N VAL A 55 -12.07 -33.15 19.58
CA VAL A 55 -12.60 -34.43 20.10
C VAL A 55 -11.74 -35.02 21.21
N GLN A 56 -10.57 -34.45 21.48
CA GLN A 56 -9.64 -34.93 22.49
C GLN A 56 -10.05 -34.46 23.89
N ASN A 57 -10.01 -35.35 24.88
CA ASN A 57 -10.14 -35.02 26.29
C ASN A 57 -8.80 -35.24 27.03
N GLU A 58 -8.78 -35.08 28.36
CA GLU A 58 -7.58 -35.22 29.21
C GLU A 58 -6.90 -36.60 29.13
N TRP A 59 -7.64 -37.65 28.76
CA TRP A 59 -7.20 -39.05 28.86
C TRP A 59 -7.18 -39.78 27.51
N TYR A 60 -8.11 -39.46 26.60
CA TYR A 60 -8.34 -40.14 25.34
C TYR A 60 -8.55 -39.15 24.19
N GLY A 61 -8.25 -39.58 22.97
CA GLY A 61 -8.57 -38.87 21.74
C GLY A 61 -9.19 -39.82 20.72
N TYR A 62 -9.18 -39.41 19.45
CA TYR A 62 -9.61 -40.28 18.36
C TYR A 62 -8.74 -41.55 18.27
N PRO A 63 -9.30 -42.76 18.09
CA PRO A 63 -10.68 -43.07 17.73
C PRO A 63 -11.65 -43.34 18.89
N GLN A 64 -11.19 -43.37 20.14
CA GLN A 64 -12.06 -43.65 21.29
C GLN A 64 -13.07 -42.53 21.51
N GLU A 65 -12.63 -41.29 21.33
CA GLU A 65 -13.48 -40.09 21.34
C GLU A 65 -13.59 -39.51 19.94
N TRP A 66 -14.81 -39.34 19.44
CA TRP A 66 -15.05 -39.02 18.03
C TRP A 66 -16.11 -37.93 17.81
N PHE A 67 -16.76 -37.44 18.87
CA PHE A 67 -17.66 -36.29 18.80
C PHE A 67 -17.24 -35.21 19.82
N PRO A 68 -17.10 -33.94 19.41
CA PRO A 68 -16.55 -32.89 20.29
C PRO A 68 -17.59 -32.35 21.27
N SER A 69 -17.15 -32.01 22.48
CA SER A 69 -17.97 -31.26 23.45
C SER A 69 -18.33 -29.86 22.95
N VAL A 70 -19.34 -29.25 23.56
CA VAL A 70 -19.71 -27.86 23.23
C VAL A 70 -18.56 -26.93 23.58
N SER A 71 -17.99 -27.06 24.78
CA SER A 71 -16.92 -26.18 25.27
C SER A 71 -15.66 -26.22 24.40
N ALA A 72 -15.21 -27.41 23.98
CA ALA A 72 -14.04 -27.53 23.10
C ALA A 72 -14.29 -26.92 21.70
N THR A 73 -15.53 -27.03 21.20
CA THR A 73 -15.92 -26.53 19.88
C THR A 73 -15.94 -25.01 19.81
N ILE A 74 -16.30 -24.33 20.90
CA ILE A 74 -16.51 -22.88 20.90
C ILE A 74 -15.40 -22.08 21.61
N GLY A 75 -14.57 -22.74 22.43
CA GLY A 75 -13.61 -22.09 23.32
C GLY A 75 -12.15 -22.13 22.87
N ASP A 76 -11.74 -23.21 22.20
CA ASP A 76 -10.32 -23.56 22.20
C ASP A 76 -9.48 -22.94 21.07
N ARG A 77 -10.08 -22.70 19.90
CA ARG A 77 -9.30 -22.51 18.64
C ARG A 77 -9.87 -21.44 17.71
N TYR A 78 -8.96 -20.73 17.03
CA TYR A 78 -9.25 -19.86 15.90
C TYR A 78 -9.26 -20.68 14.59
N PRO A 79 -10.22 -20.46 13.66
CA PRO A 79 -11.21 -19.37 13.61
C PRO A 79 -12.60 -19.67 14.22
N GLU A 80 -12.93 -20.93 14.56
CA GLU A 80 -14.27 -21.33 15.01
C GLU A 80 -14.75 -20.59 16.26
N ARG A 81 -13.87 -20.35 17.25
CA ARG A 81 -14.14 -19.52 18.43
C ARG A 81 -14.59 -18.12 18.06
N SER A 82 -13.85 -17.45 17.16
CA SER A 82 -14.15 -16.07 16.76
C SER A 82 -15.48 -15.97 16.02
N ILE A 83 -15.79 -16.97 15.20
CA ILE A 83 -17.06 -17.04 14.46
C ILE A 83 -18.23 -17.29 15.41
N PHE A 84 -18.08 -18.20 16.38
CA PHE A 84 -19.05 -18.40 17.44
C PHE A 84 -19.33 -17.11 18.21
N MET A 85 -18.27 -16.46 18.71
CA MET A 85 -18.36 -15.20 19.47
C MET A 85 -19.01 -14.07 18.67
N LEU A 86 -18.78 -14.00 17.36
CA LEU A 86 -19.43 -13.01 16.48
C LEU A 86 -20.95 -13.26 16.40
N PHE A 87 -21.38 -14.50 16.16
CA PHE A 87 -22.80 -14.81 16.07
C PHE A 87 -23.51 -14.73 17.43
N ILE A 88 -22.83 -15.04 18.54
CA ILE A 88 -23.35 -14.78 19.89
C ILE A 88 -23.49 -13.27 20.14
N ALA A 89 -22.54 -12.44 19.69
CA ALA A 89 -22.66 -10.97 19.74
C ALA A 89 -23.94 -10.51 19.03
N ILE A 90 -24.19 -11.04 17.82
CA ILE A 90 -25.39 -10.72 17.03
C ILE A 90 -26.66 -11.21 17.75
N THR A 91 -26.61 -12.38 18.40
CA THR A 91 -27.73 -12.96 19.16
C THR A 91 -28.12 -12.12 20.37
N SER A 92 -27.20 -11.34 20.94
CA SER A 92 -27.46 -10.53 22.15
C SER A 92 -28.64 -9.58 22.01
N GLY A 93 -28.74 -8.85 20.88
CA GLY A 93 -29.83 -7.92 20.61
C GLY A 93 -31.21 -8.58 20.62
N PRO A 94 -31.45 -9.58 19.75
CA PRO A 94 -32.68 -10.38 19.76
C PRO A 94 -32.98 -11.03 21.11
N ARG A 95 -31.97 -11.48 21.86
CA ARG A 95 -32.15 -12.12 23.16
C ARG A 95 -32.66 -11.15 24.23
N PHE A 96 -32.06 -9.98 24.35
CA PHE A 96 -32.57 -8.94 25.27
C PHE A 96 -33.95 -8.44 24.86
N ALA A 97 -34.20 -8.31 23.56
CA ALA A 97 -35.52 -7.95 23.05
C ALA A 97 -36.57 -9.04 23.37
N LEU A 98 -36.23 -10.32 23.26
CA LEU A 98 -37.10 -11.43 23.66
C LEU A 98 -37.47 -11.35 25.14
N VAL A 99 -36.48 -11.16 26.03
CA VAL A 99 -36.73 -11.01 27.47
C VAL A 99 -37.60 -9.78 27.76
N GLY A 100 -37.32 -8.66 27.10
CA GLY A 100 -38.09 -7.42 27.23
C GLY A 100 -39.54 -7.57 26.78
N LEU A 101 -39.78 -8.16 25.61
CA LEU A 101 -41.13 -8.44 25.11
C LEU A 101 -41.87 -9.43 26.00
N TRP A 102 -41.20 -10.44 26.52
CA TRP A 102 -41.78 -11.38 27.47
C TRP A 102 -42.25 -10.68 28.76
N TYR A 103 -41.44 -9.78 29.30
CA TYR A 103 -41.82 -8.96 30.44
C TYR A 103 -43.02 -8.06 30.11
N LEU A 104 -43.01 -7.36 28.98
CA LEU A 104 -44.10 -6.47 28.57
C LEU A 104 -45.42 -7.21 28.36
N LEU A 105 -45.37 -8.41 27.77
CA LEU A 105 -46.54 -9.27 27.55
C LEU A 105 -47.18 -9.73 28.85
N THR A 106 -46.37 -9.97 29.89
CA THR A 106 -46.82 -10.58 31.15
C THR A 106 -47.04 -9.57 32.27
N ALA A 107 -46.53 -8.33 32.12
CA ALA A 107 -46.66 -7.26 33.11
C ALA A 107 -48.13 -6.86 33.32
N LYS A 108 -48.62 -6.98 34.55
CA LYS A 108 -49.95 -6.52 34.97
C LYS A 108 -49.84 -5.65 36.23
N PRO A 109 -50.66 -4.59 36.39
CA PRO A 109 -50.68 -3.78 37.60
C PRO A 109 -50.86 -4.64 38.86
N GLY A 110 -50.06 -4.39 39.91
CA GLY A 110 -50.14 -5.09 41.19
C GLY A 110 -49.48 -6.48 41.25
N ARG A 111 -48.90 -7.01 40.16
CA ARG A 111 -48.20 -8.32 40.17
C ARG A 111 -46.67 -8.15 40.13
N THR A 112 -45.97 -8.82 41.05
CA THR A 112 -44.50 -8.80 41.14
C THR A 112 -43.81 -9.92 40.38
N LEU A 113 -44.49 -11.05 40.14
CA LEU A 113 -43.91 -12.23 39.49
C LEU A 113 -43.34 -11.93 38.08
N PRO A 114 -44.01 -11.21 37.15
CA PRO A 114 -43.42 -10.85 35.86
C PRO A 114 -42.11 -10.07 35.97
N LYS A 115 -41.97 -9.19 36.97
CA LYS A 115 -40.73 -8.43 37.21
C LYS A 115 -39.59 -9.35 37.65
N LEU A 116 -39.87 -10.29 38.54
CA LEU A 116 -38.89 -11.28 39.00
C LEU A 116 -38.40 -12.16 37.83
N ILE A 117 -39.32 -12.62 36.98
CA ILE A 117 -38.98 -13.42 35.80
C ILE A 117 -38.20 -12.61 34.76
N GLY A 118 -38.57 -11.34 34.54
CA GLY A 118 -37.80 -10.42 33.70
C GLY A 118 -36.35 -10.26 34.17
N TRP A 119 -36.12 -10.05 35.48
CA TRP A 119 -34.79 -10.00 36.06
C TRP A 119 -34.02 -11.32 35.90
N SER A 120 -34.69 -12.45 36.13
CA SER A 120 -34.11 -13.78 35.89
C SER A 120 -33.64 -13.94 34.44
N GLY A 121 -34.42 -13.48 33.46
CA GLY A 121 -34.07 -13.51 32.04
C GLY A 121 -32.89 -12.61 31.69
N ILE A 122 -32.80 -11.42 32.29
CA ILE A 122 -31.67 -10.50 32.11
C ILE A 122 -30.39 -11.12 32.67
N ILE A 123 -30.44 -11.63 33.91
CA ILE A 123 -29.26 -12.24 34.55
C ILE A 123 -28.81 -13.47 33.75
N ARG A 124 -29.75 -14.36 33.35
CA ARG A 124 -29.48 -15.49 32.45
C ARG A 124 -28.82 -15.03 31.13
N THR A 125 -29.26 -13.91 30.56
CA THR A 125 -28.67 -13.41 29.31
C THR A 125 -27.25 -12.89 29.52
N LEU A 126 -27.00 -12.16 30.60
CA LEU A 126 -25.66 -11.63 30.94
C LEU A 126 -24.68 -12.74 31.28
N THR A 127 -25.09 -13.72 32.08
CA THR A 127 -24.22 -14.85 32.44
C THR A 127 -23.94 -15.75 31.23
N CYS A 128 -24.88 -15.84 30.27
CA CYS A 128 -24.61 -16.46 28.98
C CYS A 128 -23.49 -15.76 28.21
N GLY A 129 -23.57 -14.43 28.06
CA GLY A 129 -22.50 -13.64 27.47
C GLY A 129 -21.18 -13.90 28.19
N GLY A 130 -21.21 -13.88 29.52
CA GLY A 130 -20.09 -14.17 30.40
C GLY A 130 -19.33 -15.46 30.04
N TRP A 131 -19.98 -16.63 30.12
CA TRP A 131 -19.31 -17.91 29.84
C TRP A 131 -18.99 -18.13 28.35
N THR A 132 -19.66 -17.41 27.44
CA THR A 132 -19.32 -17.49 26.00
C THR A 132 -18.09 -16.68 25.61
N TYR A 133 -17.78 -15.57 26.29
CA TYR A 133 -16.62 -14.73 26.00
C TYR A 133 -15.42 -15.02 26.90
N ILE A 134 -15.66 -15.44 28.14
CA ILE A 134 -14.65 -15.98 29.05
C ILE A 134 -14.67 -17.49 28.86
N THR A 135 -13.81 -17.99 27.99
CA THR A 135 -13.79 -19.43 27.67
C THR A 135 -13.10 -20.22 28.78
N SER A 136 -13.39 -21.52 28.88
CA SER A 136 -12.73 -22.42 29.84
C SER A 136 -11.21 -22.48 29.66
N THR A 137 -10.71 -22.16 28.46
CA THR A 137 -9.27 -22.03 28.19
C THR A 137 -8.65 -20.71 28.66
N ASP A 138 -9.44 -19.63 28.76
CA ASP A 138 -8.92 -18.33 29.21
C ASP A 138 -8.92 -18.23 30.73
N ASP A 139 -10.04 -18.59 31.37
CA ASP A 139 -10.22 -18.58 32.83
C ASP A 139 -11.31 -19.58 33.23
N HIS A 140 -10.89 -20.74 33.74
CA HIS A 140 -11.77 -21.86 34.07
C HIS A 140 -12.74 -21.51 35.22
N ASP A 141 -12.31 -20.77 36.23
CA ASP A 141 -13.10 -20.48 37.42
C ASP A 141 -14.25 -19.53 37.11
N TRP A 142 -13.96 -18.43 36.39
CA TRP A 142 -15.00 -17.48 35.99
C TRP A 142 -15.96 -18.09 34.97
N HIS A 143 -15.47 -18.92 34.05
CA HIS A 143 -16.30 -19.65 33.09
C HIS A 143 -17.36 -20.49 33.81
N ASP A 144 -16.94 -21.33 34.77
CA ASP A 144 -17.83 -22.21 35.52
C ASP A 144 -18.84 -21.45 36.39
N ILE A 145 -18.40 -20.38 37.08
CA ILE A 145 -19.31 -19.54 37.88
C ILE A 145 -20.43 -18.97 37.02
N LEU A 146 -20.09 -18.48 35.83
CA LEU A 146 -21.05 -17.87 34.90
C LEU A 146 -21.97 -18.92 34.26
N MET A 147 -21.44 -20.10 33.92
CA MET A 147 -22.23 -21.22 33.41
C MET A 147 -23.21 -21.78 34.48
N ILE A 148 -22.75 -21.98 35.72
CA ILE A 148 -23.63 -22.43 36.82
C ILE A 148 -24.70 -21.37 37.09
N SER A 149 -24.32 -20.09 37.14
CA SER A 149 -25.28 -19.00 37.30
C SER A 149 -26.33 -19.00 36.18
N TYR A 150 -25.92 -19.23 34.93
CA TYR A 150 -26.84 -19.40 33.80
C TYR A 150 -27.87 -20.50 34.03
N ILE A 151 -27.44 -21.69 34.45
CA ILE A 151 -28.33 -22.83 34.71
C ILE A 151 -29.28 -22.52 35.88
N VAL A 152 -28.75 -21.95 36.98
CA VAL A 152 -29.54 -21.57 38.16
C VAL A 152 -30.65 -20.59 37.79
N PHE A 153 -30.34 -19.55 37.01
CA PHE A 153 -31.34 -18.55 36.56
C PHE A 153 -32.23 -19.06 35.41
N THR A 154 -31.90 -20.20 34.79
CA THR A 154 -32.78 -20.87 33.82
C THR A 154 -33.99 -21.51 34.52
N ILE A 155 -33.85 -22.00 35.76
CA ILE A 155 -34.96 -22.58 36.52
C ILE A 155 -36.12 -21.58 36.76
N PRO A 156 -35.90 -20.40 37.38
CA PRO A 156 -36.95 -19.40 37.55
C PRO A 156 -37.46 -18.87 36.20
N TRP A 157 -36.59 -18.69 35.20
CA TRP A 157 -37.01 -18.30 33.85
C TRP A 157 -38.01 -19.31 33.26
N THR A 158 -37.65 -20.59 33.18
CA THR A 158 -38.47 -21.65 32.59
C THR A 158 -39.78 -21.85 33.33
N THR A 159 -39.75 -21.95 34.66
CA THR A 159 -40.96 -22.11 35.49
C THR A 159 -41.86 -20.89 35.42
N GLY A 160 -41.27 -19.69 35.45
CA GLY A 160 -41.95 -18.42 35.30
C GLY A 160 -42.61 -18.25 33.95
N CYS A 161 -41.93 -18.61 32.86
CA CYS A 161 -42.47 -18.61 31.51
C CYS A 161 -43.67 -19.55 31.37
N ILE A 162 -43.63 -20.75 31.98
CA ILE A 162 -44.78 -21.67 31.97
C ILE A 162 -45.95 -21.11 32.80
N ALA A 163 -45.68 -20.54 33.98
CA ALA A 163 -46.71 -20.01 34.87
C ALA A 163 -47.38 -18.73 34.36
N LEU A 164 -46.62 -17.87 33.67
CA LEU A 164 -47.10 -16.59 33.15
C LEU A 164 -47.54 -16.66 31.69
N SER A 165 -47.41 -17.82 31.02
CA SER A 165 -47.77 -17.97 29.62
C SER A 165 -49.22 -17.51 29.38
N PRO A 166 -49.50 -16.76 28.31
CA PRO A 166 -50.86 -16.54 27.84
C PRO A 166 -51.61 -17.87 27.68
N PRO A 167 -52.97 -17.87 27.65
CA PRO A 167 -53.77 -19.08 27.48
C PRO A 167 -53.67 -19.67 26.05
N ASN A 168 -52.46 -20.05 25.64
CA ASN A 168 -52.12 -20.73 24.41
C ASN A 168 -51.73 -22.17 24.75
N ALA A 169 -52.67 -23.10 24.58
CA ALA A 169 -52.49 -24.50 24.92
C ALA A 169 -51.29 -25.15 24.18
N LYS A 170 -51.00 -24.70 22.95
CA LYS A 170 -49.87 -25.22 22.15
C LYS A 170 -48.53 -24.78 22.72
N ALA A 171 -48.38 -23.50 23.05
CA ALA A 171 -47.16 -22.95 23.65
C ALA A 171 -46.86 -23.59 25.02
N ILE A 172 -47.88 -23.70 25.88
CA ILE A 172 -47.73 -24.33 27.20
C ILE A 172 -47.36 -25.82 27.07
N LYS A 173 -47.98 -26.55 26.14
CA LYS A 173 -47.68 -27.95 25.88
C LYS A 173 -46.22 -28.14 25.47
N TYR A 174 -45.72 -27.38 24.49
CA TYR A 174 -44.33 -27.47 24.06
C TYR A 174 -43.34 -27.07 25.15
N ARG A 175 -43.58 -25.98 25.88
CA ARG A 175 -42.72 -25.57 26.99
C ARG A 175 -42.62 -26.64 28.08
N LYS A 176 -43.72 -27.30 28.42
CA LYS A 176 -43.70 -28.40 29.39
C LYS A 176 -42.87 -29.58 28.90
N TYR A 177 -43.03 -30.01 27.65
CA TYR A 177 -42.22 -31.10 27.10
C TYR A 177 -40.75 -30.74 26.99
N ILE A 178 -40.43 -29.57 26.45
CA ILE A 178 -39.04 -29.12 26.28
C ILE A 178 -38.37 -28.92 27.64
N ALA A 179 -39.04 -28.29 28.61
CA ALA A 179 -38.51 -28.13 29.96
C ALA A 179 -38.29 -29.48 30.65
N SER A 180 -39.25 -30.41 30.53
CA SER A 180 -39.10 -31.76 31.10
C SER A 180 -37.95 -32.52 30.45
N ALA A 181 -37.76 -32.39 29.13
CA ALA A 181 -36.65 -32.97 28.42
C ALA A 181 -35.31 -32.33 28.82
N PHE A 182 -35.26 -31.00 28.98
CA PHE A 182 -34.05 -30.26 29.39
C PHE A 182 -33.57 -30.73 30.77
N PHE A 183 -34.44 -30.66 31.79
CA PHE A 183 -34.09 -31.10 33.13
C PHE A 183 -33.89 -32.62 33.23
N GLY A 184 -34.63 -33.40 32.43
CA GLY A 184 -34.44 -34.85 32.33
C GLY A 184 -33.07 -35.24 31.74
N THR A 185 -32.56 -34.45 30.80
CA THR A 185 -31.26 -34.67 30.14
C THR A 185 -30.08 -34.40 31.08
N LEU A 186 -30.26 -33.60 32.13
CA LEU A 186 -29.21 -33.37 33.13
C LEU A 186 -28.81 -34.65 33.87
N VAL A 187 -29.73 -35.60 34.07
CA VAL A 187 -29.44 -36.85 34.79
C VAL A 187 -28.42 -37.73 34.04
N PRO A 188 -28.64 -38.13 32.77
CA PRO A 188 -27.64 -38.87 32.02
C PRO A 188 -26.38 -38.03 31.73
N LEU A 189 -26.50 -36.71 31.55
CA LEU A 189 -25.33 -35.83 31.41
C LEU A 189 -24.38 -35.97 32.61
N VAL A 190 -24.88 -35.79 33.84
CA VAL A 190 -24.07 -35.90 35.07
C VAL A 190 -23.51 -37.31 35.23
N TYR A 191 -24.30 -38.35 34.92
CA TYR A 191 -23.81 -39.72 34.95
C TYR A 191 -22.60 -39.92 34.03
N PHE A 192 -22.70 -39.52 32.75
CA PHE A 192 -21.60 -39.67 31.79
C PHE A 192 -20.44 -38.71 32.09
N PHE A 193 -20.71 -37.54 32.69
CA PHE A 193 -19.68 -36.64 33.23
C PHE A 193 -18.79 -37.37 34.23
N ILE A 194 -19.40 -38.06 35.20
CA ILE A 194 -18.68 -38.86 36.21
C ILE A 194 -17.94 -40.04 35.54
N GLN A 195 -18.57 -40.71 34.57
CA GLN A 195 -17.91 -41.81 33.84
C GLN A 195 -16.64 -41.38 33.11
N HIS A 196 -16.63 -40.19 32.50
CA HIS A 196 -15.44 -39.71 31.79
C HIS A 196 -14.41 -39.04 32.72
N LYS A 197 -14.83 -38.21 33.71
CA LYS A 197 -13.89 -37.51 34.61
C LYS A 197 -13.33 -38.40 35.72
N VAL A 198 -14.19 -39.16 36.39
CA VAL A 198 -13.81 -39.93 37.59
C VAL A 198 -13.43 -41.35 37.23
N HIS A 199 -14.28 -42.05 36.48
CA HIS A 199 -14.05 -43.46 36.12
C HIS A 199 -13.20 -43.65 34.86
N ARG A 200 -12.92 -42.58 34.12
CA ARG A 200 -12.02 -42.57 32.94
C ARG A 200 -12.39 -43.64 31.90
N VAL A 201 -13.69 -43.82 31.66
CA VAL A 201 -14.22 -44.78 30.68
C VAL A 201 -14.06 -44.23 29.26
N ALA A 202 -13.40 -44.97 28.38
CA ALA A 202 -13.23 -44.58 26.97
C ALA A 202 -14.59 -44.48 26.25
N GLY A 203 -14.81 -43.39 25.50
CA GLY A 203 -16.05 -43.11 24.77
C GLY A 203 -17.15 -42.45 25.62
N ALA A 204 -16.97 -42.36 26.94
CA ALA A 204 -17.94 -41.71 27.82
C ALA A 204 -18.01 -40.19 27.58
N TYR A 205 -16.91 -39.56 27.13
CA TYR A 205 -16.88 -38.13 26.82
C TYR A 205 -17.67 -37.81 25.55
N THR A 206 -17.61 -38.66 24.53
CA THR A 206 -18.46 -38.56 23.33
C THR A 206 -19.95 -38.66 23.68
N ILE A 207 -20.34 -39.60 24.56
CA ILE A 207 -21.73 -39.72 25.02
C ILE A 207 -22.16 -38.49 25.84
N TYR A 208 -21.29 -38.01 26.72
CA TYR A 208 -21.48 -36.77 27.47
C TYR A 208 -21.70 -35.58 26.53
N ALA A 209 -20.87 -35.43 25.48
CA ALA A 209 -20.99 -34.37 24.49
C ALA A 209 -22.35 -34.37 23.79
N PHE A 210 -22.91 -35.53 23.43
CA PHE A 210 -24.26 -35.59 22.84
C PHE A 210 -25.33 -34.99 23.76
N PHE A 211 -25.23 -35.20 25.07
CA PHE A 211 -26.16 -34.61 26.03
C PHE A 211 -25.92 -33.11 26.22
N GLU A 212 -24.68 -32.62 26.16
CA GLU A 212 -24.40 -31.16 26.14
C GLU A 212 -25.05 -30.48 24.93
N TRP A 213 -24.81 -31.02 23.73
CA TRP A 213 -25.41 -30.50 22.51
C TRP A 213 -26.94 -30.57 22.54
N ALA A 214 -27.51 -31.63 23.12
CA ALA A 214 -28.95 -31.73 23.33
C ALA A 214 -29.49 -30.63 24.26
N LEU A 215 -28.77 -30.29 25.33
CA LEU A 215 -29.16 -29.18 26.22
C LEU A 215 -29.17 -27.84 25.49
N ILE A 216 -28.17 -27.55 24.65
CA ILE A 216 -28.14 -26.32 23.84
C ILE A 216 -29.37 -26.26 22.91
N VAL A 217 -29.68 -27.36 22.22
CA VAL A 217 -30.84 -27.41 21.32
C VAL A 217 -32.14 -27.21 22.09
N LEU A 218 -32.30 -27.85 23.25
CA LEU A 218 -33.49 -27.74 24.09
C LEU A 218 -33.64 -26.32 24.67
N ASP A 219 -32.54 -25.69 25.07
CA ASP A 219 -32.52 -24.32 25.61
C ASP A 219 -32.94 -23.29 24.55
N VAL A 220 -32.33 -23.34 23.37
CA VAL A 220 -32.71 -22.46 22.23
C VAL A 220 -34.15 -22.74 21.81
N SER A 221 -34.57 -24.01 21.77
CA SER A 221 -35.95 -24.39 21.42
C SER A 221 -36.97 -23.89 22.43
N PHE A 222 -36.64 -23.84 23.72
CA PHE A 222 -37.53 -23.32 24.75
C PHE A 222 -37.85 -21.83 24.50
N ASP A 223 -36.82 -21.02 24.22
CA ASP A 223 -36.98 -19.61 23.89
C ASP A 223 -37.62 -19.40 22.49
N ALA A 224 -37.51 -20.36 21.57
CA ALA A 224 -38.20 -20.32 20.27
C ALA A 224 -39.74 -20.45 20.41
N VAL A 225 -40.25 -21.13 21.44
CA VAL A 225 -41.70 -21.23 21.69
C VAL A 225 -42.32 -19.85 21.94
N THR A 226 -41.54 -18.93 22.51
CA THR A 226 -41.42 -17.52 22.10
C THR A 226 -42.42 -16.99 21.08
N ALA A 227 -42.21 -17.43 19.83
CA ALA A 227 -42.93 -16.99 18.66
C ALA A 227 -44.44 -17.22 18.75
N LEU A 228 -44.89 -18.30 19.38
CA LEU A 228 -46.32 -18.59 19.53
C LEU A 228 -47.02 -17.61 20.49
N ASP A 229 -46.27 -17.03 21.42
CA ASP A 229 -46.80 -16.03 22.37
C ASP A 229 -46.67 -14.60 21.81
N PHE A 230 -45.67 -14.35 20.97
CA PHE A 230 -45.45 -13.03 20.36
C PHE A 230 -46.28 -12.79 19.10
N ASP A 231 -47.03 -13.79 18.62
CA ASP A 231 -47.96 -13.63 17.49
C ASP A 231 -48.96 -12.50 17.70
N SER A 232 -49.38 -12.30 18.96
CA SER A 232 -50.31 -11.24 19.37
C SER A 232 -49.65 -9.87 19.61
N LEU A 233 -48.34 -9.74 19.38
CA LEU A 233 -47.59 -8.49 19.59
C LEU A 233 -47.19 -7.87 18.25
N GLU A 234 -47.49 -6.59 18.07
CA GLU A 234 -46.98 -5.79 16.96
C GLU A 234 -46.05 -4.69 17.49
N ILE A 235 -44.85 -4.59 16.92
CA ILE A 235 -43.86 -3.57 17.28
C ILE A 235 -43.90 -2.48 16.23
N THR A 236 -44.34 -1.29 16.63
CA THR A 236 -44.47 -0.13 15.76
C THR A 236 -43.48 0.96 16.16
N ILE A 237 -42.53 1.29 15.28
CA ILE A 237 -41.59 2.40 15.45
C ILE A 237 -42.24 3.66 14.89
N ARG A 238 -42.50 4.66 15.74
CA ARG A 238 -43.15 5.93 15.36
C ARG A 238 -42.16 7.08 15.43
N ASP A 239 -42.10 7.86 14.35
CA ASP A 239 -41.36 9.12 14.34
C ASP A 239 -42.25 10.24 14.85
N VAL A 240 -42.12 10.51 16.14
CA VAL A 240 -42.94 11.51 16.84
C VAL A 240 -42.55 12.94 16.47
N LYS A 241 -41.36 13.16 15.88
CA LYS A 241 -40.82 14.50 15.56
C LYS A 241 -40.70 14.79 14.06
N GLY A 242 -40.99 13.83 13.19
CA GLY A 242 -40.99 14.00 11.73
C GLY A 242 -39.60 14.05 11.09
N ALA A 243 -38.55 13.59 11.79
CA ALA A 243 -37.17 13.57 11.29
C ALA A 243 -36.93 12.57 10.14
N SER A 244 -37.74 11.53 10.04
CA SER A 244 -37.65 10.43 9.07
C SER A 244 -38.46 10.68 7.80
N LYS A 245 -39.36 11.68 7.78
CA LYS A 245 -40.04 12.13 6.57
C LYS A 245 -39.07 12.95 5.72
N GLY A 246 -38.25 12.23 4.98
CA GLY A 246 -37.50 12.76 3.85
C GLY A 246 -38.44 13.36 2.80
N LEU A 247 -37.86 14.24 1.99
CA LEU A 247 -38.50 15.15 1.06
C LEU A 247 -39.24 14.46 -0.11
N ASP A 248 -40.36 13.78 0.13
CA ASP A 248 -41.28 13.39 -0.96
C ASP A 248 -42.16 14.59 -1.37
N SER A 249 -41.51 15.58 -1.98
CA SER A 249 -42.18 16.65 -2.71
C SER A 249 -42.68 16.11 -4.04
N LYS A 250 -43.76 15.31 -4.02
CA LYS A 250 -44.62 15.10 -5.18
C LYS A 250 -45.98 14.45 -4.92
N THR A 251 -46.57 14.54 -3.73
CA THR A 251 -48.03 14.39 -3.62
C THR A 251 -48.58 14.99 -2.33
N PHE A 252 -49.76 15.61 -2.46
CA PHE A 252 -50.62 16.14 -1.41
C PHE A 252 -50.33 17.57 -0.89
N SER A 253 -51.02 18.47 -1.58
CA SER A 253 -51.53 19.73 -1.06
C SER A 253 -52.28 19.59 0.26
N SER A 254 -52.06 20.59 1.11
CA SER A 254 -52.88 21.01 2.24
C SER A 254 -52.83 20.17 3.51
N VAL A 255 -52.38 20.86 4.58
CA VAL A 255 -52.79 20.80 5.98
C VAL A 255 -51.64 20.48 6.95
N ASN A 256 -51.47 21.45 7.87
CA ASN A 256 -50.71 21.49 9.12
C ASN A 256 -49.24 21.94 9.11
N LYS A 257 -49.08 23.20 9.51
CA LYS A 257 -47.88 23.84 10.05
C LYS A 257 -47.43 23.11 11.33
N SER A 258 -46.27 22.47 11.29
CA SER A 258 -45.39 22.31 12.46
C SER A 258 -44.18 23.23 12.31
N SER A 259 -43.81 23.86 13.41
CA SER A 259 -42.83 24.93 13.57
C SER A 259 -41.40 24.51 13.19
N VAL A 260 -40.75 25.39 12.43
CA VAL A 260 -39.43 25.28 11.78
C VAL A 260 -39.46 24.39 10.53
N PRO A 261 -39.40 24.99 9.31
CA PRO A 261 -39.26 24.20 8.09
C PRO A 261 -37.96 23.39 8.16
N THR A 262 -38.02 22.09 7.90
CA THR A 262 -36.85 21.22 7.75
C THR A 262 -35.80 21.81 6.81
N ALA A 263 -36.26 22.59 5.82
CA ALA A 263 -35.40 23.36 4.91
C ALA A 263 -34.51 24.40 5.60
N VAL A 264 -34.92 24.99 6.74
CA VAL A 264 -34.09 25.93 7.52
C VAL A 264 -33.00 25.18 8.28
N LEU A 265 -33.34 24.03 8.88
CA LEU A 265 -32.37 23.17 9.57
C LEU A 265 -31.37 22.52 8.60
N GLU A 266 -31.82 22.09 7.41
CA GLU A 266 -30.93 21.62 6.35
C GLU A 266 -30.04 22.74 5.82
N LYS A 267 -30.54 23.97 5.71
CA LYS A 267 -29.77 25.13 5.26
C LYS A 267 -28.77 25.61 6.30
N GLU A 268 -29.11 25.58 7.59
CA GLU A 268 -28.16 25.80 8.69
C GLU A 268 -27.11 24.71 8.74
N LYS A 269 -27.49 23.44 8.56
CA LYS A 269 -26.57 22.30 8.45
C LYS A 269 -25.66 22.42 7.22
N GLU A 270 -26.18 22.88 6.08
CA GLU A 270 -25.39 23.16 4.87
C GLU A 270 -24.42 24.32 5.08
N GLN A 271 -24.83 25.37 5.78
CA GLN A 271 -23.96 26.50 6.12
C GLN A 271 -22.88 26.11 7.13
N THR A 272 -23.19 25.28 8.13
CA THR A 272 -22.21 24.81 9.12
C THR A 272 -21.29 23.71 8.60
N THR A 273 -21.76 22.86 7.68
CA THR A 273 -20.96 21.76 7.10
C THR A 273 -20.36 22.06 5.71
N GLY A 274 -20.53 23.29 5.21
CA GLY A 274 -20.07 23.70 3.88
C GLY A 274 -20.71 22.92 2.73
N GLY A 275 -21.92 22.37 2.92
CA GLY A 275 -22.63 21.54 1.94
C GLY A 275 -22.02 20.17 1.66
N VAL A 276 -20.98 19.76 2.41
CA VAL A 276 -20.27 18.49 2.19
C VAL A 276 -21.06 17.29 2.74
N TYR A 277 -21.86 17.48 3.79
CA TYR A 277 -22.54 16.40 4.50
C TYR A 277 -24.07 16.45 4.44
N SER A 278 -24.67 17.35 3.67
CA SER A 278 -26.13 17.56 3.63
C SER A 278 -26.91 16.62 2.70
N ALA A 279 -26.29 16.10 1.64
CA ALA A 279 -26.96 15.20 0.69
C ALA A 279 -26.81 13.71 1.08
N GLY A 280 -27.90 12.94 0.96
CA GLY A 280 -27.91 11.48 1.16
C GLY A 280 -26.86 10.74 0.32
N PHE A 281 -26.29 9.66 0.85
CA PHE A 281 -25.31 8.83 0.14
C PHE A 281 -25.97 8.10 -1.03
N ARG A 282 -25.44 8.29 -2.24
CA ARG A 282 -25.88 7.58 -3.44
C ARG A 282 -24.79 6.63 -3.90
N PHE A 283 -25.02 5.34 -3.69
CA PHE A 283 -24.06 4.29 -4.05
C PHE A 283 -23.65 4.34 -5.54
N GLY A 284 -24.58 4.66 -6.44
CA GLY A 284 -24.29 4.80 -7.86
C GLY A 284 -23.29 5.93 -8.20
N GLU A 285 -23.35 7.06 -7.49
CA GLU A 285 -22.42 8.19 -7.69
C GLU A 285 -21.05 7.90 -7.08
N PHE A 286 -21.03 7.23 -5.92
CA PHE A 286 -19.79 6.73 -5.32
C PHE A 286 -19.05 5.78 -6.27
N LEU A 287 -19.76 4.80 -6.84
CA LEU A 287 -19.17 3.85 -7.80
C LEU A 287 -18.70 4.53 -9.10
N ASP A 288 -19.41 5.57 -9.58
CA ASP A 288 -18.96 6.35 -10.74
C ASP A 288 -17.61 7.04 -10.42
N ILE A 289 -17.48 7.66 -9.25
CA ILE A 289 -16.25 8.37 -8.84
C ILE A 289 -15.10 7.41 -8.53
N ALA A 290 -15.38 6.27 -7.89
CA ALA A 290 -14.38 5.23 -7.65
C ALA A 290 -13.83 4.68 -8.97
N ALA A 291 -14.71 4.41 -9.95
CA ALA A 291 -14.29 3.99 -11.29
C ALA A 291 -13.47 5.08 -12.00
N ASP A 292 -13.87 6.35 -11.88
CA ASP A 292 -13.13 7.44 -12.50
C ASP A 292 -11.72 7.60 -11.92
N VAL A 293 -11.58 7.54 -10.59
CA VAL A 293 -10.27 7.60 -9.90
C VAL A 293 -9.40 6.41 -10.29
N TYR A 294 -9.96 5.20 -10.31
CA TYR A 294 -9.24 4.00 -10.73
C TYR A 294 -8.78 4.11 -12.19
N HIS A 295 -9.59 4.68 -13.08
CA HIS A 295 -9.20 4.92 -14.47
C HIS A 295 -8.05 5.94 -14.58
N GLY A 296 -8.02 6.95 -13.70
CA GLY A 296 -6.87 7.85 -13.53
C GLY A 296 -5.61 7.12 -13.05
N PHE A 297 -5.74 6.24 -12.06
CA PHE A 297 -4.66 5.37 -11.58
C PHE A 297 -4.08 4.49 -12.70
N VAL A 298 -4.93 3.91 -13.54
CA VAL A 298 -4.51 3.11 -14.71
C VAL A 298 -3.71 3.94 -15.70
N PHE A 299 -4.15 5.16 -16.01
CA PHE A 299 -3.39 6.06 -16.88
C PHE A 299 -1.98 6.32 -16.33
N TRP A 300 -1.86 6.66 -15.04
CA TRP A 300 -0.57 6.90 -14.42
C TRP A 300 0.30 5.65 -14.39
N SER A 301 -0.29 4.48 -14.11
CA SER A 301 0.44 3.20 -14.12
C SER A 301 1.04 2.89 -15.49
N ILE A 302 0.29 3.11 -16.57
CA ILE A 302 0.78 2.92 -17.94
C ILE A 302 1.85 3.97 -18.29
N LEU A 303 1.62 5.26 -17.97
CA LEU A 303 2.56 6.33 -18.28
C LEU A 303 3.90 6.15 -17.56
N THR A 304 3.88 5.82 -16.26
CA THR A 304 5.11 5.66 -15.47
C THR A 304 5.89 4.41 -15.84
N SER A 305 5.25 3.40 -16.45
CA SER A 305 5.95 2.22 -16.96
C SER A 305 6.77 2.50 -18.22
N LEU A 306 6.42 3.52 -19.00
CA LEU A 306 7.03 3.78 -20.32
C LEU A 306 8.54 4.03 -20.21
N GLY A 307 8.96 4.84 -19.22
CA GLY A 307 10.38 5.11 -18.99
C GLY A 307 11.17 3.83 -18.75
N VAL A 308 10.65 2.97 -17.87
CA VAL A 308 11.28 1.70 -17.47
C VAL A 308 11.48 0.76 -18.66
N VAL A 309 10.44 0.59 -19.48
CA VAL A 309 10.51 -0.31 -20.64
C VAL A 309 11.33 0.26 -21.80
N ILE A 310 11.49 1.60 -21.88
CA ILE A 310 12.41 2.21 -22.83
C ILE A 310 13.85 2.02 -22.37
N TRP A 311 14.12 2.28 -21.08
CA TRP A 311 15.47 2.33 -20.53
C TRP A 311 16.20 0.99 -20.58
N TYR A 312 15.47 -0.12 -20.57
CA TYR A 312 16.02 -1.46 -20.83
C TYR A 312 16.89 -1.52 -22.11
N PHE A 313 16.56 -0.81 -23.18
CA PHE A 313 17.33 -0.92 -24.43
C PHE A 313 18.68 -0.19 -24.38
N PRO A 314 18.77 1.09 -23.99
CA PRO A 314 20.05 1.76 -23.80
C PRO A 314 21.02 1.00 -22.90
N LEU A 315 20.49 0.36 -21.85
CA LEU A 315 21.25 -0.45 -20.92
C LEU A 315 21.94 -1.65 -21.60
N TRP A 316 21.20 -2.47 -22.34
CA TRP A 316 21.78 -3.65 -23.00
C TRP A 316 22.55 -3.33 -24.29
N HIS A 317 22.28 -2.19 -24.93
CA HIS A 317 23.02 -1.74 -26.11
C HIS A 317 24.22 -0.85 -25.77
N MET A 318 24.38 -0.45 -24.50
CA MET A 318 25.39 0.50 -24.04
C MET A 318 25.44 1.77 -24.91
N GLY A 319 24.26 2.31 -25.24
CA GLY A 319 24.12 3.46 -26.13
C GLY A 319 22.71 3.66 -26.70
N ILE A 320 22.54 4.65 -27.59
CA ILE A 320 21.24 4.95 -28.21
C ILE A 320 20.85 3.82 -29.18
N SER A 321 19.77 3.12 -28.87
CA SER A 321 19.26 1.96 -29.63
C SER A 321 18.28 2.34 -30.75
N GLY A 322 17.70 3.54 -30.70
CA GLY A 322 16.61 4.01 -31.55
C GLY A 322 15.22 3.79 -30.93
N TYR A 323 15.07 2.86 -29.97
CA TYR A 323 13.81 2.62 -29.26
C TYR A 323 13.41 3.78 -28.36
N GLU A 324 14.35 4.65 -27.98
CA GLU A 324 14.12 5.85 -27.18
C GLU A 324 13.13 6.80 -27.85
N ALA A 325 13.01 6.74 -29.19
CA ALA A 325 12.02 7.50 -29.96
C ALA A 325 10.57 7.21 -29.50
N LEU A 326 10.28 6.07 -28.88
CA LEU A 326 8.95 5.75 -28.35
C LEU A 326 8.53 6.58 -27.13
N VAL A 327 9.44 7.37 -26.54
CA VAL A 327 9.05 8.45 -25.60
C VAL A 327 8.05 9.41 -26.25
N MET A 328 8.11 9.58 -27.57
CA MET A 328 7.23 10.44 -28.35
C MET A 328 5.79 9.94 -28.45
N THR A 329 5.48 8.72 -28.00
CA THR A 329 4.10 8.20 -27.99
C THR A 329 3.13 9.06 -27.19
N THR A 330 3.61 9.77 -26.16
CA THR A 330 2.82 10.71 -25.34
C THR A 330 2.27 11.91 -26.12
N VAL A 331 2.87 12.28 -27.26
CA VAL A 331 2.48 13.46 -28.07
C VAL A 331 1.27 13.19 -28.99
N SER A 332 0.67 12.00 -28.89
CA SER A 332 -0.50 11.58 -29.65
C SER A 332 -1.67 12.58 -29.69
N PRO A 333 -1.90 13.50 -28.71
CA PRO A 333 -2.93 14.52 -28.86
C PRO A 333 -2.76 15.46 -30.07
N PHE A 334 -1.58 15.53 -30.71
CA PHE A 334 -1.43 16.20 -32.01
C PHE A 334 -2.38 15.64 -33.08
N LEU A 335 -2.75 14.37 -33.00
CA LEU A 335 -3.72 13.73 -33.89
C LEU A 335 -5.10 14.40 -33.84
N LEU A 336 -5.45 15.08 -32.73
CA LEU A 336 -6.69 15.85 -32.61
C LEU A 336 -6.68 17.16 -33.42
N ALA A 337 -5.57 17.51 -34.09
CA ALA A 337 -5.51 18.60 -35.06
C ALA A 337 -6.29 18.23 -36.34
N ILE A 338 -6.27 16.94 -36.70
CA ILE A 338 -6.96 16.38 -37.86
C ILE A 338 -8.46 16.32 -37.54
N ARG A 339 -9.28 17.16 -38.18
CA ARG A 339 -10.71 17.32 -37.83
C ARG A 339 -11.51 16.01 -37.90
N PRO A 340 -11.40 15.18 -38.96
CA PRO A 340 -12.11 13.90 -39.00
C PRO A 340 -11.73 12.97 -37.84
N LEU A 341 -10.42 12.88 -37.56
CA LEU A 341 -9.90 12.04 -36.49
C LEU A 341 -10.32 12.56 -35.11
N ARG A 342 -10.27 13.87 -34.87
CA ARG A 342 -10.80 14.48 -33.65
C ARG A 342 -12.27 14.16 -33.45
N SER A 343 -13.09 14.31 -34.50
CA SER A 343 -14.52 14.01 -34.43
C SER A 343 -14.75 12.54 -34.08
N PHE A 344 -13.99 11.64 -34.72
CA PHE A 344 -14.06 10.20 -34.47
C PHE A 344 -13.68 9.85 -33.01
N ILE A 345 -12.54 10.33 -32.52
CA ILE A 345 -12.07 10.04 -31.15
C ILE A 345 -12.98 10.64 -30.09
N VAL A 346 -13.43 11.90 -30.26
CA VAL A 346 -14.36 12.54 -29.30
C VAL A 346 -15.71 11.83 -29.29
N SER A 347 -16.20 11.37 -30.43
CA SER A 347 -17.47 10.63 -30.50
C SER A 347 -17.36 9.20 -29.96
N ASN A 348 -16.16 8.60 -30.03
CA ASN A 348 -15.91 7.20 -29.67
C ASN A 348 -14.91 7.06 -28.52
N GLN A 349 -15.03 7.89 -27.48
CA GLN A 349 -14.12 7.89 -26.32
C GLN A 349 -13.98 6.51 -25.67
N ARG A 350 -15.05 5.69 -25.64
CA ARG A 350 -15.01 4.32 -25.13
C ARG A 350 -13.97 3.45 -25.82
N ILE A 351 -13.92 3.48 -27.15
CA ILE A 351 -12.97 2.66 -27.91
C ILE A 351 -11.55 3.12 -27.58
N ALA A 352 -11.30 4.44 -27.59
CA ALA A 352 -9.97 4.97 -27.30
C ALA A 352 -9.47 4.61 -25.88
N HIS A 353 -10.33 4.71 -24.87
CA HIS A 353 -10.02 4.33 -23.48
C HIS A 353 -9.87 2.83 -23.25
N LEU A 354 -10.57 1.98 -24.02
CA LEU A 354 -10.36 0.53 -23.96
C LEU A 354 -9.07 0.12 -24.65
N LEU A 355 -8.72 0.76 -25.78
CA LEU A 355 -7.46 0.51 -26.48
C LEU A 355 -6.24 0.89 -25.63
N SER A 356 -6.34 1.93 -24.79
CA SER A 356 -5.22 2.27 -23.88
C SER A 356 -4.90 1.15 -22.88
N LEU A 357 -5.86 0.27 -22.56
CA LEU A 357 -5.62 -0.87 -21.66
C LEU A 357 -4.65 -1.92 -22.25
N ALA A 358 -4.30 -1.81 -23.54
CA ALA A 358 -3.19 -2.57 -24.12
C ALA A 358 -1.89 -2.40 -23.32
N GLY A 359 -1.66 -1.22 -22.72
CA GLY A 359 -0.49 -0.98 -21.87
C GLY A 359 -0.46 -1.87 -20.62
N LEU A 360 -1.61 -2.20 -20.04
CA LEU A 360 -1.69 -3.16 -18.94
C LEU A 360 -1.59 -4.61 -19.42
N LEU A 361 -2.12 -4.92 -20.61
CA LEU A 361 -2.01 -6.25 -21.23
C LEU A 361 -0.59 -6.61 -21.65
N ALA A 362 0.31 -5.63 -21.77
CA ALA A 362 1.68 -5.84 -22.22
C ALA A 362 2.48 -6.81 -21.33
N TYR A 363 2.09 -7.06 -20.08
CA TYR A 363 2.69 -8.11 -19.24
C TYR A 363 2.52 -9.53 -19.80
N LEU A 364 1.59 -9.75 -20.75
CA LEU A 364 1.47 -11.04 -21.45
C LEU A 364 2.45 -11.17 -22.62
N VAL A 365 3.10 -10.07 -23.01
CA VAL A 365 4.06 -10.02 -24.13
C VAL A 365 5.45 -10.30 -23.58
N LYS A 366 5.98 -11.48 -23.90
CA LYS A 366 7.27 -11.95 -23.37
C LYS A 366 8.48 -11.27 -24.02
N ASP A 367 8.40 -10.98 -25.32
CA ASP A 367 9.49 -10.32 -26.03
C ASP A 367 9.59 -8.84 -25.61
N PRO A 368 10.77 -8.37 -25.17
CA PRO A 368 10.98 -6.99 -24.72
C PRO A 368 10.59 -5.93 -25.75
N VAL A 369 10.91 -6.15 -27.04
CA VAL A 369 10.62 -5.19 -28.12
C VAL A 369 9.12 -5.06 -28.30
N TYR A 370 8.42 -6.18 -28.47
CA TYR A 370 6.96 -6.16 -28.62
C TYR A 370 6.25 -5.66 -27.37
N ARG A 371 6.78 -5.91 -26.16
CA ARG A 371 6.27 -5.34 -24.91
C ARG A 371 6.35 -3.82 -24.94
N LEU A 372 7.50 -3.25 -25.30
CA LEU A 372 7.69 -1.81 -25.43
C LEU A 372 6.70 -1.19 -26.43
N PHE A 373 6.55 -1.76 -27.63
CA PHE A 373 5.58 -1.25 -28.61
C PHE A 373 4.13 -1.32 -28.10
N THR A 374 3.78 -2.37 -27.36
CA THR A 374 2.44 -2.52 -26.78
C THR A 374 2.18 -1.47 -25.69
N VAL A 375 3.16 -1.22 -24.82
CA VAL A 375 3.12 -0.15 -23.81
C VAL A 375 3.04 1.22 -24.49
N GLY A 376 3.87 1.48 -25.49
CA GLY A 376 3.87 2.72 -26.27
C GLY A 376 2.53 2.98 -26.97
N PHE A 377 1.89 1.96 -27.51
CA PHE A 377 0.53 2.05 -28.03
C PHE A 377 -0.49 2.39 -26.93
N GLY A 378 -0.39 1.73 -25.77
CA GLY A 378 -1.23 2.00 -24.60
C GLY A 378 -1.11 3.46 -24.12
N VAL A 379 0.12 3.97 -23.99
CA VAL A 379 0.41 5.37 -23.63
C VAL A 379 -0.15 6.33 -24.69
N SER A 380 0.11 6.08 -25.97
CA SER A 380 -0.41 6.89 -27.07
C SER A 380 -1.93 7.00 -27.02
N MET A 381 -2.64 5.87 -26.87
CA MET A 381 -4.09 5.87 -26.75
C MET A 381 -4.58 6.55 -25.47
N GLY A 382 -3.86 6.39 -24.35
CA GLY A 382 -4.18 7.02 -23.07
C GLY A 382 -4.05 8.55 -23.11
N CYS A 383 -2.94 9.08 -23.62
CA CYS A 383 -2.74 10.53 -23.76
C CYS A 383 -3.79 11.14 -24.72
N LEU A 384 -4.07 10.45 -25.83
CA LEU A 384 -5.09 10.87 -26.80
C LEU A 384 -6.49 10.89 -26.19
N SER A 385 -6.88 9.84 -25.47
CA SER A 385 -8.22 9.67 -24.92
C SER A 385 -8.50 10.63 -23.76
N TRP A 386 -7.54 10.86 -22.86
CA TRP A 386 -7.67 11.84 -21.78
C TRP A 386 -7.72 13.28 -22.29
N ALA A 387 -6.86 13.65 -23.24
CA ALA A 387 -6.93 14.97 -23.88
C ALA A 387 -8.27 15.21 -24.59
N ALA A 388 -8.79 14.20 -25.30
CA ALA A 388 -10.11 14.27 -25.93
C ALA A 388 -11.26 14.35 -24.90
N THR A 389 -11.11 13.70 -23.75
CA THR A 389 -12.09 13.72 -22.66
C THR A 389 -12.16 15.09 -22.01
N TRP A 390 -11.02 15.67 -21.63
CA TRP A 390 -10.98 17.03 -21.08
C TRP A 390 -11.51 18.05 -22.07
N TYR A 391 -11.17 17.93 -23.35
CA TYR A 391 -11.70 18.80 -24.39
C TYR A 391 -13.23 18.72 -24.53
N SER A 392 -13.79 17.50 -24.59
CA SER A 392 -15.25 17.29 -24.70
C SER A 392 -15.98 17.78 -23.45
N ASP A 393 -15.44 17.50 -22.27
CA ASP A 393 -16.08 17.85 -20.99
C ASP A 393 -15.90 19.34 -20.63
N SER A 394 -15.08 20.10 -21.38
CA SER A 394 -14.83 21.52 -21.16
C SER A 394 -16.07 22.42 -21.20
N VAL A 395 -17.14 21.96 -21.87
CA VAL A 395 -18.44 22.64 -21.97
C VAL A 395 -19.21 22.60 -20.63
N GLN A 396 -18.94 21.61 -19.78
CA GLN A 396 -19.58 21.44 -18.47
C GLN A 396 -18.52 21.52 -17.35
N PRO A 397 -18.37 22.68 -16.67
CA PRO A 397 -17.33 22.88 -15.66
C PRO A 397 -17.34 21.83 -14.54
N THR A 398 -18.50 21.37 -14.08
CA THR A 398 -18.63 20.35 -13.02
C THR A 398 -18.14 18.99 -13.47
N ARG A 399 -18.45 18.58 -14.70
CA ARG A 399 -18.01 17.31 -15.28
C ARG A 399 -16.50 17.34 -15.52
N LEU A 400 -15.98 18.42 -16.10
CA LEU A 400 -14.54 18.62 -16.29
C LEU A 400 -13.78 18.55 -14.97
N GLU A 401 -14.24 19.27 -13.94
CA GLU A 401 -13.60 19.27 -12.62
C GLU A 401 -13.53 17.84 -12.04
N ALA A 402 -14.62 17.08 -12.13
CA ALA A 402 -14.64 15.67 -11.70
C ALA A 402 -13.61 14.81 -12.46
N ARG A 403 -13.48 14.99 -13.78
CA ARG A 403 -12.47 14.26 -14.59
C ARG A 403 -11.04 14.62 -14.21
N ILE A 404 -10.76 15.89 -13.96
CA ILE A 404 -9.43 16.33 -13.56
C ILE A 404 -9.12 15.81 -12.15
N LEU A 405 -10.07 15.89 -11.22
CA LEU A 405 -9.91 15.33 -9.88
C LEU A 405 -9.68 13.83 -9.90
N ALA A 406 -10.44 13.08 -10.70
CA ALA A 406 -10.23 11.66 -10.88
C ALA A 406 -8.81 11.33 -11.36
N TRP A 407 -8.29 12.10 -12.33
CA TRP A 407 -6.93 11.94 -12.85
C TRP A 407 -5.84 12.30 -11.83
N THR A 408 -6.02 13.41 -11.10
CA THR A 408 -5.06 13.87 -10.07
C THR A 408 -5.07 12.97 -8.83
N ILE A 409 -6.24 12.52 -8.37
CA ILE A 409 -6.37 11.54 -7.28
C ILE A 409 -5.86 10.16 -7.75
N GLY A 410 -5.99 9.84 -9.04
CA GLY A 410 -5.37 8.66 -9.64
C GLY A 410 -3.85 8.61 -9.48
N LEU A 411 -3.15 9.74 -9.59
CA LEU A 411 -1.72 9.84 -9.28
C LEU A 411 -1.45 9.50 -7.82
N LEU A 412 -2.21 10.13 -6.90
CA LEU A 412 -2.10 9.87 -5.47
C LEU A 412 -2.35 8.38 -5.17
N MET A 413 -3.36 7.78 -5.79
CA MET A 413 -3.63 6.35 -5.69
C MET A 413 -2.47 5.50 -6.23
N SER A 414 -1.81 5.93 -7.31
CA SER A 414 -0.61 5.27 -7.83
C SER A 414 0.54 5.30 -6.83
N SER A 415 0.79 6.44 -6.19
CA SER A 415 1.86 6.56 -5.18
C SER A 415 1.53 5.77 -3.91
N VAL A 416 0.25 5.73 -3.50
CA VAL A 416 -0.22 4.87 -2.39
C VAL A 416 -0.05 3.39 -2.73
N ALA A 417 -0.42 2.98 -3.95
CA ALA A 417 -0.25 1.59 -4.40
C ALA A 417 1.22 1.21 -4.47
N LYS A 418 2.08 2.06 -5.05
CA LYS A 418 3.53 1.82 -5.08
C LYS A 418 4.10 1.69 -3.67
N PHE A 419 3.73 2.56 -2.74
CA PHE A 419 4.14 2.41 -1.34
C PHE A 419 3.64 1.09 -0.73
N ALA A 420 2.41 0.64 -1.01
CA ALA A 420 1.94 -0.64 -0.48
C ALA A 420 2.67 -1.86 -1.10
N TRP A 421 3.29 -1.72 -2.28
CA TRP A 421 4.05 -2.75 -2.99
C TRP A 421 5.55 -2.43 -3.09
N TYR A 422 6.14 -1.91 -2.00
CA TYR A 422 7.59 -1.66 -1.91
C TYR A 422 8.15 -0.85 -3.09
N THR A 423 7.48 0.24 -3.44
CA THR A 423 7.77 1.19 -4.54
C THR A 423 7.52 0.66 -5.96
N ASN A 424 7.15 -0.61 -6.15
CA ASN A 424 6.72 -1.12 -7.45
C ASN A 424 5.22 -0.91 -7.65
N ASN A 425 4.82 -0.57 -8.88
CA ASN A 425 3.39 -0.54 -9.20
C ASN A 425 2.93 -1.96 -9.55
N PRO A 426 1.95 -2.54 -8.83
CA PRO A 426 1.60 -3.95 -8.98
C PRO A 426 0.97 -4.28 -10.33
N ILE A 427 0.56 -3.29 -11.14
CA ILE A 427 -0.04 -3.52 -12.46
C ILE A 427 0.88 -3.08 -13.60
N TRP A 428 2.16 -2.81 -13.33
CA TRP A 428 3.14 -2.50 -14.37
C TRP A 428 3.40 -3.69 -15.31
N PRO A 429 3.72 -3.43 -16.58
CA PRO A 429 4.00 -4.45 -17.58
C PRO A 429 5.30 -5.24 -17.34
N ILE A 430 6.16 -4.79 -16.43
CA ILE A 430 7.37 -5.48 -15.97
C ILE A 430 7.13 -6.39 -14.75
N MET A 431 5.88 -6.50 -14.31
CA MET A 431 5.45 -7.34 -13.19
C MET A 431 4.66 -8.56 -13.69
N HIS A 432 4.70 -9.64 -12.92
CA HIS A 432 3.93 -10.86 -13.08
C HIS A 432 3.71 -11.54 -11.71
N ALA A 433 2.90 -12.60 -11.65
CA ALA A 433 2.52 -13.23 -10.39
C ALA A 433 3.72 -13.63 -9.50
N GLU A 434 4.78 -14.19 -10.09
CA GLU A 434 5.97 -14.65 -9.34
C GLU A 434 6.84 -13.51 -8.75
N ASN A 435 6.77 -12.28 -9.29
CA ASN A 435 7.50 -11.12 -8.75
C ASN A 435 6.58 -10.09 -8.06
N GLY A 436 5.36 -10.49 -7.68
CA GLY A 436 4.42 -9.67 -6.90
C GLY A 436 3.40 -8.88 -7.72
N GLY A 437 3.30 -9.12 -9.03
CA GLY A 437 2.34 -8.48 -9.94
C GLY A 437 0.89 -8.92 -9.73
N TRP A 438 -0.03 -7.96 -9.83
CA TRP A 438 -1.49 -8.10 -9.78
C TRP A 438 -2.15 -7.74 -11.12
N ASN A 439 -1.42 -7.91 -12.23
CA ASN A 439 -1.79 -7.44 -13.56
C ASN A 439 -3.19 -7.90 -14.01
N ALA A 440 -3.53 -9.18 -13.83
CA ALA A 440 -4.83 -9.73 -14.23
C ALA A 440 -6.00 -9.07 -13.48
N THR A 441 -5.90 -8.97 -12.15
CA THR A 441 -6.90 -8.29 -11.30
C THR A 441 -6.98 -6.81 -11.65
N GLY A 442 -5.82 -6.18 -11.82
CA GLY A 442 -5.70 -4.78 -12.20
C GLY A 442 -6.40 -4.46 -13.52
N LEU A 443 -6.18 -5.30 -14.53
CA LEU A 443 -6.80 -5.22 -15.84
C LEU A 443 -8.32 -5.44 -15.78
N PHE A 444 -8.79 -6.45 -15.03
CA PHE A 444 -10.22 -6.71 -14.88
C PHE A 444 -10.94 -5.49 -14.30
N LEU A 445 -10.41 -4.90 -13.22
CA LEU A 445 -10.93 -3.67 -12.63
C LEU A 445 -10.82 -2.49 -13.61
N ALA A 446 -9.76 -2.42 -14.41
CA ALA A 446 -9.56 -1.36 -15.41
C ALA A 446 -10.62 -1.42 -16.52
N ILE A 447 -10.99 -2.61 -16.98
CA ILE A 447 -12.07 -2.79 -17.95
C ILE A 447 -13.40 -2.30 -17.37
N LEU A 448 -13.74 -2.71 -16.15
CA LEU A 448 -14.96 -2.25 -15.47
C LEU A 448 -14.97 -0.73 -15.27
N ALA A 449 -13.83 -0.16 -14.85
CA ALA A 449 -13.64 1.27 -14.66
C ALA A 449 -13.80 2.03 -15.98
N ALA A 450 -13.14 1.60 -17.06
CA ALA A 450 -13.24 2.21 -18.38
C ALA A 450 -14.68 2.17 -18.95
N LEU A 451 -15.38 1.05 -18.80
CA LEU A 451 -16.77 0.90 -19.23
C LEU A 451 -17.70 1.86 -18.48
N ARG A 452 -17.48 2.04 -17.18
CA ARG A 452 -18.26 2.93 -16.31
C ARG A 452 -17.90 4.41 -16.54
N PHE A 453 -16.62 4.74 -16.63
CA PHE A 453 -16.08 6.07 -16.95
C PHE A 453 -16.69 6.62 -18.24
N THR A 454 -16.79 5.76 -19.27
CA THR A 454 -17.29 6.11 -20.61
C THR A 454 -18.79 5.91 -20.80
N ARG A 455 -19.53 5.51 -19.75
CA ARG A 455 -21.00 5.32 -19.83
C ARG A 455 -21.74 6.60 -20.19
N ARG A 456 -21.25 7.75 -19.70
CA ARG A 456 -21.82 9.05 -20.02
C ARG A 456 -21.23 9.51 -21.36
N GLY A 457 -22.06 9.53 -22.39
CA GLY A 457 -21.67 9.92 -23.74
C GLY A 457 -20.93 11.26 -23.80
N PRO A 458 -20.11 11.48 -24.84
CA PRO A 458 -19.39 12.72 -25.03
C PRO A 458 -20.39 13.87 -25.18
N LEU A 459 -20.05 15.01 -24.59
CA LEU A 459 -20.80 16.23 -24.85
C LEU A 459 -20.36 16.69 -26.24
N HIS A 460 -21.30 16.73 -27.19
CA HIS A 460 -21.04 17.26 -28.51
C HIS A 460 -20.55 18.71 -28.32
N GLY A 461 -19.30 18.95 -28.66
CA GLY A 461 -18.75 20.29 -28.80
C GLY A 461 -19.48 20.96 -29.95
N GLY A 462 -20.71 21.45 -29.70
CA GLY A 462 -21.35 22.40 -30.57
C GLY A 462 -20.36 23.53 -30.80
N ASN A 463 -20.33 24.10 -32.01
CA ASN A 463 -19.55 25.29 -32.33
C ASN A 463 -19.79 26.36 -31.24
N THR A 464 -18.97 26.38 -30.20
CA THR A 464 -19.03 27.41 -29.18
C THR A 464 -18.43 28.64 -29.83
N THR A 465 -19.32 29.47 -30.35
CA THR A 465 -19.11 30.86 -30.74
C THR A 465 -18.73 31.75 -29.56
N GLU A 466 -18.47 31.19 -28.36
CA GLU A 466 -17.86 31.88 -27.25
C GLU A 466 -16.33 31.91 -27.41
N LYS A 467 -15.80 33.14 -27.49
CA LYS A 467 -14.42 33.47 -27.82
C LYS A 467 -13.40 32.62 -27.04
N LYS A 468 -12.55 31.90 -27.79
CA LYS A 468 -11.29 31.31 -27.31
C LYS A 468 -10.39 32.41 -26.75
N SER A 469 -10.51 32.66 -25.45
CA SER A 469 -9.74 33.67 -24.74
C SER A 469 -8.39 33.08 -24.32
N GLY A 470 -7.28 33.72 -24.72
CA GLY A 470 -5.90 33.43 -24.31
C GLY A 470 -5.13 32.40 -25.16
N SER A 471 -3.88 32.12 -24.78
CA SER A 471 -2.89 31.46 -25.66
C SER A 471 -2.83 29.95 -25.42
N ALA A 472 -3.13 29.18 -26.46
CA ALA A 472 -2.99 27.72 -26.44
C ALA A 472 -1.54 27.26 -26.22
N VAL A 473 -0.56 28.05 -26.70
CA VAL A 473 0.87 27.78 -26.57
C VAL A 473 1.34 28.01 -25.14
N LEU A 474 0.95 29.13 -24.50
CA LEU A 474 1.33 29.39 -23.11
C LEU A 474 0.73 28.34 -22.16
N SER A 475 -0.51 27.90 -22.43
CA SER A 475 -1.08 26.75 -21.72
C SER A 475 -0.32 25.46 -21.97
N ALA A 476 0.16 25.21 -23.19
CA ALA A 476 0.94 24.02 -23.50
C ALA A 476 2.23 23.96 -22.67
N VAL A 477 2.95 25.08 -22.58
CA VAL A 477 4.14 25.23 -21.73
C VAL A 477 3.82 24.90 -20.27
N GLY A 478 2.74 25.47 -19.73
CA GLY A 478 2.28 25.15 -18.37
C GLY A 478 1.95 23.67 -18.15
N ILE A 479 1.25 23.05 -19.09
CA ILE A 479 0.90 21.62 -19.04
C ILE A 479 2.16 20.75 -19.09
N GLY A 480 3.15 21.08 -19.92
CA GLY A 480 4.41 20.36 -19.99
C GLY A 480 5.17 20.38 -18.66
N GLY A 481 5.30 21.56 -18.05
CA GLY A 481 5.93 21.71 -16.72
C GLY A 481 5.16 21.00 -15.61
N LEU A 482 3.82 21.07 -15.63
CA LEU A 482 2.96 20.39 -14.66
C LEU A 482 3.08 18.88 -14.73
N PHE A 483 2.95 18.29 -15.93
CA PHE A 483 3.08 16.84 -16.11
C PHE A 483 4.46 16.35 -15.70
N PHE A 484 5.51 17.11 -16.05
CA PHE A 484 6.87 16.77 -15.65
C PHE A 484 7.00 16.75 -14.13
N GLY A 485 6.62 17.84 -13.44
CA GLY A 485 6.74 17.91 -11.98
C GLY A 485 5.90 16.88 -11.23
N LEU A 486 4.69 16.58 -11.72
CA LEU A 486 3.86 15.52 -11.15
C LEU A 486 4.49 14.13 -11.32
N HIS A 487 5.07 13.84 -12.48
CA HIS A 487 5.69 12.54 -12.76
C HIS A 487 7.04 12.40 -12.06
N SER A 488 7.94 13.37 -12.21
CA SER A 488 9.31 13.28 -11.73
C SER A 488 9.43 13.32 -10.21
N LEU A 489 8.50 13.97 -9.50
CA LEU A 489 8.59 14.16 -8.05
C LEU A 489 7.53 13.42 -7.23
N LEU A 490 6.32 13.20 -7.79
CA LEU A 490 5.16 12.73 -7.00
C LEU A 490 4.66 11.34 -7.40
N SER A 491 5.28 10.69 -8.38
CA SER A 491 4.91 9.32 -8.78
C SER A 491 5.40 8.23 -7.81
N ASP A 492 6.19 8.60 -6.80
CA ASP A 492 6.53 7.77 -5.65
C ASP A 492 6.75 8.65 -4.42
N THR A 493 6.50 8.13 -3.22
CA THR A 493 6.67 8.87 -1.97
C THR A 493 8.12 9.02 -1.54
N SER A 494 9.00 8.14 -2.00
CA SER A 494 10.42 8.07 -1.62
C SER A 494 11.30 8.99 -2.46
N THR A 495 10.88 9.39 -3.68
CA THR A 495 11.71 10.20 -4.59
C THR A 495 12.28 11.45 -3.93
N MET A 496 11.45 12.34 -3.39
CA MET A 496 11.94 13.57 -2.74
C MET A 496 12.68 13.31 -1.42
N ILE A 497 12.48 12.15 -0.80
CA ILE A 497 13.23 11.75 0.41
C ILE A 497 14.66 11.38 0.02
N LEU A 498 14.85 10.62 -1.06
CA LEU A 498 16.18 10.23 -1.53
C LEU A 498 16.97 11.41 -2.11
N TRP A 499 16.30 12.45 -2.65
CA TRP A 499 16.98 13.70 -3.05
C TRP A 499 17.68 14.43 -1.89
N VAL A 500 17.18 14.25 -0.67
CA VAL A 500 17.67 14.95 0.53
C VAL A 500 18.37 14.00 1.50
N TRP A 501 18.65 12.77 1.06
CA TRP A 501 19.37 11.77 1.83
C TRP A 501 20.87 12.12 1.90
N ASP A 502 21.46 11.91 3.07
CA ASP A 502 22.84 12.33 3.41
C ASP A 502 23.55 11.28 4.31
N GLY A 503 23.07 10.03 4.31
CA GLY A 503 23.68 8.94 5.07
C GLY A 503 23.42 8.95 6.58
N TYR A 504 24.34 8.33 7.33
CA TYR A 504 24.27 8.09 8.77
C TYR A 504 25.21 9.01 9.56
N PRO A 505 24.85 9.41 10.80
CA PRO A 505 23.60 9.10 11.51
C PRO A 505 22.40 9.78 10.85
N ILE A 506 21.25 9.10 10.84
CA ILE A 506 20.04 9.58 10.17
C ILE A 506 19.57 10.89 10.80
N ARG A 507 19.67 11.99 10.05
CA ARG A 507 19.22 13.33 10.45
C ARG A 507 17.99 13.82 9.67
N GLY A 508 17.64 13.13 8.59
CA GLY A 508 16.56 13.51 7.67
C GLY A 508 15.38 12.53 7.69
N PRO A 509 14.43 12.72 6.75
CA PRO A 509 13.37 11.75 6.53
C PRO A 509 13.91 10.42 5.97
N VAL A 510 13.27 9.33 6.36
CA VAL A 510 13.41 7.98 5.77
C VAL A 510 12.16 7.55 5.00
N SER A 511 12.35 6.84 3.88
CA SER A 511 11.33 6.50 2.88
C SER A 511 10.18 5.65 3.45
N ASN A 512 10.49 4.66 4.26
CA ASN A 512 9.52 3.72 4.84
C ASN A 512 8.66 4.32 5.96
N VAL A 513 9.13 5.33 6.69
CA VAL A 513 8.38 5.93 7.81
C VAL A 513 7.70 7.24 7.43
N HIS A 514 8.37 8.10 6.66
CA HIS A 514 7.98 9.50 6.49
C HIS A 514 7.25 9.80 5.18
N GLY A 515 7.10 8.81 4.27
CA GLY A 515 6.39 8.97 3.00
C GLY A 515 4.95 9.50 3.14
N TRP A 516 4.31 9.33 4.31
CA TRP A 516 2.95 9.85 4.57
C TRP A 516 2.88 11.38 4.51
N TYR A 517 3.97 12.11 4.82
CA TYR A 517 3.99 13.57 4.69
C TYR A 517 3.80 14.00 3.24
N THR A 518 4.41 13.27 2.28
CA THR A 518 4.22 13.51 0.85
C THR A 518 2.76 13.32 0.45
N ILE A 519 2.12 12.23 0.88
CA ILE A 519 0.69 11.95 0.58
C ILE A 519 -0.23 13.00 1.23
N ALA A 520 0.07 13.43 2.45
CA ALA A 520 -0.67 14.50 3.13
C ALA A 520 -0.53 15.82 2.36
N ALA A 521 0.68 16.20 1.94
CA ALA A 521 0.93 17.40 1.14
C ALA A 521 0.20 17.36 -0.20
N MET A 522 0.22 16.22 -0.89
CA MET A 522 -0.54 16.01 -2.13
C MET A 522 -2.05 16.18 -1.90
N THR A 523 -2.59 15.59 -0.83
CA THR A 523 -4.00 15.71 -0.44
C THR A 523 -4.38 17.16 -0.15
N ILE A 524 -3.58 17.86 0.67
CA ILE A 524 -3.77 19.28 1.00
C ILE A 524 -3.75 20.13 -0.28
N GLY A 525 -2.82 19.87 -1.19
CA GLY A 525 -2.75 20.53 -2.49
C GLY A 525 -4.05 20.40 -3.28
N ILE A 526 -4.55 19.18 -3.46
CA ILE A 526 -5.85 18.93 -4.15
C ILE A 526 -6.98 19.71 -3.46
N LEU A 527 -7.07 19.67 -2.14
CA LEU A 527 -8.10 20.39 -1.39
C LEU A 527 -8.01 21.90 -1.59
N ILE A 528 -6.80 22.48 -1.56
CA ILE A 528 -6.59 23.91 -1.84
C ILE A 528 -7.02 24.25 -3.27
N GLY A 529 -6.62 23.44 -4.26
CA GLY A 529 -6.97 23.65 -5.67
C GLY A 529 -8.48 23.67 -5.93
N VAL A 530 -9.25 22.87 -5.19
CA VAL A 530 -10.72 22.76 -5.36
C VAL A 530 -11.50 23.75 -4.50
N LEU A 531 -11.12 23.90 -3.23
CA LEU A 531 -11.86 24.71 -2.25
C LEU A 531 -11.46 26.18 -2.33
N ARG A 532 -10.21 26.48 -2.68
CA ARG A 532 -9.63 27.82 -2.71
C ARG A 532 -8.81 28.04 -4.00
N PRO A 533 -9.39 27.87 -5.20
CA PRO A 533 -8.67 28.00 -6.47
C PRO A 533 -7.98 29.35 -6.62
N GLY A 534 -8.55 30.44 -6.10
CA GLY A 534 -7.92 31.77 -6.16
C GLY A 534 -6.61 31.89 -5.38
N ILE A 535 -6.41 31.08 -4.33
CA ILE A 535 -5.12 31.01 -3.61
C ILE A 535 -4.12 30.22 -4.46
N ALA A 536 -4.53 29.06 -4.97
CA ALA A 536 -3.69 28.20 -5.81
C ALA A 536 -3.17 28.93 -7.06
N THR A 537 -3.98 29.80 -7.66
CA THR A 537 -3.62 30.57 -8.87
C THR A 537 -3.03 31.94 -8.57
N SER A 538 -2.50 32.18 -7.37
CA SER A 538 -1.84 33.44 -7.02
C SER A 538 -0.34 33.40 -7.32
N TRP A 539 0.24 34.57 -7.64
CA TRP A 539 1.69 34.71 -7.76
C TRP A 539 2.41 34.43 -6.43
N THR A 540 1.75 34.65 -5.30
CA THR A 540 2.28 34.29 -3.98
C THR A 540 2.42 32.78 -3.82
N ALA A 541 1.38 32.00 -4.15
CA ALA A 541 1.46 30.54 -4.08
C ALA A 541 2.51 29.98 -5.04
N TYR A 542 2.63 30.54 -6.25
CA TYR A 542 3.71 30.22 -7.17
C TYR A 542 5.09 30.54 -6.60
N GLY A 543 5.27 31.73 -6.02
CA GLY A 543 6.52 32.12 -5.37
C GLY A 543 6.92 31.17 -4.23
N LEU A 544 5.96 30.73 -3.41
CA LEU A 544 6.19 29.69 -2.40
C LEU A 544 6.57 28.34 -3.03
N GLY A 545 5.94 27.96 -4.14
CA GLY A 545 6.34 26.79 -4.93
C GLY A 545 7.78 26.88 -5.44
N CYS A 546 8.20 28.05 -5.93
CA CYS A 546 9.59 28.30 -6.38
C CYS A 546 10.58 28.21 -5.22
N ILE A 547 10.24 28.76 -4.05
CA ILE A 547 11.05 28.62 -2.84
C ILE A 547 11.15 27.15 -2.44
N GLY A 548 10.04 26.40 -2.50
CA GLY A 548 10.02 24.96 -2.23
C GLY A 548 10.92 24.18 -3.17
N ALA A 549 10.86 24.48 -4.48
CA ALA A 549 11.74 23.90 -5.50
C ALA A 549 13.23 24.20 -5.23
N ALA A 550 13.56 25.45 -4.91
CA ALA A 550 14.92 25.84 -4.54
C ALA A 550 15.39 25.12 -3.27
N TYR A 551 14.54 25.01 -2.25
CA TYR A 551 14.89 24.32 -1.00
C TYR A 551 15.17 22.84 -1.22
N LEU A 552 14.31 22.14 -1.99
CA LEU A 552 14.51 20.73 -2.34
C LEU A 552 15.81 20.50 -3.12
N THR A 553 16.20 21.47 -3.95
CA THR A 553 17.38 21.35 -4.82
C THR A 553 18.68 21.64 -4.08
N LEU A 554 18.67 22.61 -3.16
CA LEU A 554 19.89 23.18 -2.57
C LEU A 554 20.19 22.70 -1.14
N TYR A 555 19.22 22.09 -0.45
CA TYR A 555 19.39 21.64 0.93
C TYR A 555 19.07 20.16 1.08
N GLU A 556 19.75 19.53 2.04
CA GLU A 556 19.56 18.14 2.41
C GLU A 556 18.69 18.02 3.68
N GLN A 557 18.42 16.77 4.09
CA GLN A 557 17.69 16.41 5.29
C GLN A 557 16.28 17.07 5.36
N TRP A 558 15.78 17.36 6.57
CA TRP A 558 14.45 17.95 6.75
C TRP A 558 14.27 19.30 6.07
N ARG A 559 15.33 20.11 5.96
CA ARG A 559 15.26 21.44 5.32
C ARG A 559 14.91 21.32 3.84
N GLY A 560 15.57 20.43 3.12
CA GLY A 560 15.22 20.11 1.73
C GLY A 560 13.82 19.50 1.63
N TYR A 561 13.47 18.57 2.53
CA TYR A 561 12.19 17.88 2.49
C TYR A 561 10.99 18.81 2.70
N TYR A 562 11.07 19.79 3.60
CA TYR A 562 10.02 20.82 3.74
C TYR A 562 9.81 21.62 2.45
N GLY A 563 10.88 21.85 1.69
CA GLY A 563 10.81 22.42 0.34
C GLY A 563 10.03 21.51 -0.62
N GLY A 564 10.36 20.21 -0.62
CA GLY A 564 9.65 19.20 -1.40
C GLY A 564 8.17 19.09 -1.06
N LEU A 565 7.79 19.10 0.22
CA LEU A 565 6.39 19.09 0.66
C LEU A 565 5.62 20.33 0.19
N THR A 566 6.27 21.51 0.25
CA THR A 566 5.69 22.77 -0.23
C THR A 566 5.45 22.71 -1.74
N LEU A 567 6.42 22.20 -2.50
CA LEU A 567 6.33 22.03 -3.94
C LEU A 567 5.24 21.00 -4.32
N ALA A 568 5.16 19.87 -3.62
CA ALA A 568 4.14 18.84 -3.83
C ALA A 568 2.72 19.40 -3.63
N ALA A 569 2.51 20.16 -2.54
CA ALA A 569 1.23 20.82 -2.30
C ALA A 569 0.89 21.82 -3.41
N TYR A 570 1.88 22.59 -3.90
CA TYR A 570 1.67 23.56 -4.98
C TYR A 570 1.32 22.87 -6.32
N LEU A 571 2.08 21.85 -6.73
CA LEU A 571 1.85 21.09 -7.97
C LEU A 571 0.43 20.49 -8.00
N MET A 572 0.01 19.87 -6.90
CA MET A 572 -1.32 19.28 -6.78
C MET A 572 -2.43 20.35 -6.72
N ALA A 573 -2.16 21.51 -6.11
CA ALA A 573 -3.12 22.62 -6.05
C ALA A 573 -3.34 23.30 -7.41
N ILE A 574 -2.28 23.51 -8.19
CA ILE A 574 -2.38 24.20 -9.48
C ILE A 574 -2.91 23.29 -10.60
N ALA A 575 -2.85 21.96 -10.43
CA ALA A 575 -3.27 20.99 -11.45
C ALA A 575 -4.72 21.19 -11.93
N VAL A 576 -5.68 21.27 -11.00
CA VAL A 576 -7.10 21.44 -11.32
C VAL A 576 -7.38 22.71 -12.15
N PRO A 577 -7.01 23.93 -11.69
CA PRO A 577 -7.27 25.14 -12.45
C PRO A 577 -6.46 25.23 -13.75
N MET A 578 -5.23 24.69 -13.79
CA MET A 578 -4.39 24.74 -14.99
C MET A 578 -4.90 23.82 -16.10
N ILE A 579 -5.22 22.56 -15.78
CA ILE A 579 -5.81 21.61 -16.75
C ILE A 579 -7.20 22.09 -17.17
N GLY A 580 -7.99 22.64 -16.24
CA GLY A 580 -9.32 23.19 -16.55
C GLY A 580 -9.26 24.35 -17.55
N ASN A 581 -8.21 25.17 -17.49
CA ASN A 581 -7.95 26.25 -18.43
C ASN A 581 -7.43 25.74 -19.79
N ALA A 582 -6.54 24.75 -19.76
CA ALA A 582 -6.02 24.08 -20.96
C ALA A 582 -7.13 23.39 -21.76
N ALA A 583 -8.05 22.71 -21.08
CA ALA A 583 -9.15 21.95 -21.68
C ALA A 583 -10.10 22.78 -22.56
N LYS A 584 -10.22 24.09 -22.29
CA LYS A 584 -11.07 25.02 -23.06
C LYS A 584 -10.45 25.48 -24.39
N LYS A 585 -9.21 25.08 -24.67
CA LYS A 585 -8.43 25.52 -25.84
C LYS A 585 -8.35 24.40 -26.88
N SER A 586 -7.55 24.64 -27.93
CA SER A 586 -7.30 23.61 -28.95
C SER A 586 -6.56 22.43 -28.29
N PRO A 587 -7.14 21.22 -28.27
CA PRO A 587 -6.54 20.09 -27.55
C PRO A 587 -5.21 19.66 -28.17
N ALA A 588 -5.07 19.75 -29.49
CA ALA A 588 -3.83 19.44 -30.18
C ALA A 588 -2.72 20.46 -29.88
N ALA A 589 -3.05 21.75 -29.86
CA ALA A 589 -2.06 22.79 -29.59
C ALA A 589 -1.67 22.84 -28.10
N THR A 590 -2.60 22.54 -27.19
CA THR A 590 -2.34 22.62 -25.75
C THR A 590 -1.77 21.32 -25.19
N PHE A 591 -2.42 20.17 -25.42
CA PHE A 591 -1.93 18.90 -24.90
C PHE A 591 -0.86 18.29 -25.81
N GLY A 592 -0.96 18.40 -27.14
CA GLY A 592 0.06 17.87 -28.06
C GLY A 592 1.43 18.54 -27.86
N LEU A 593 1.46 19.87 -27.94
CA LEU A 593 2.69 20.64 -27.65
C LEU A 593 3.09 20.53 -26.17
N GLY A 594 2.13 20.44 -25.24
CA GLY A 594 2.43 20.27 -23.82
C GLY A 594 3.14 18.95 -23.54
N PHE A 595 2.68 17.84 -24.13
CA PHE A 595 3.36 16.55 -24.03
C PHE A 595 4.72 16.54 -24.73
N LEU A 596 4.89 17.30 -25.82
CA LEU A 596 6.20 17.49 -26.44
C LEU A 596 7.19 18.20 -25.50
N ILE A 597 6.74 19.27 -24.83
CA ILE A 597 7.55 19.99 -23.83
C ILE A 597 7.84 19.09 -22.63
N TYR A 598 6.85 18.33 -22.16
CA TYR A 598 7.05 17.31 -21.13
C TYR A 598 8.11 16.28 -21.53
N ASN A 599 8.06 15.76 -22.76
CA ASN A 599 9.09 14.83 -23.27
C ASN A 599 10.46 15.48 -23.32
N PHE A 600 10.56 16.74 -23.75
CA PHE A 600 11.82 17.48 -23.68
C PHE A 600 12.35 17.58 -22.25
N LEU A 601 11.50 17.88 -21.27
CA LEU A 601 11.91 17.91 -19.85
C LEU A 601 12.31 16.53 -19.33
N VAL A 602 11.62 15.46 -19.74
CA VAL A 602 12.01 14.08 -19.40
C VAL A 602 13.37 13.73 -20.00
N LEU A 603 13.62 14.07 -21.26
CA LEU A 603 14.92 13.85 -21.90
C LEU A 603 16.01 14.71 -21.25
N PHE A 604 15.73 15.97 -20.96
CA PHE A 604 16.65 16.84 -20.22
C PHE A 604 17.00 16.25 -18.85
N HIS A 605 16.02 15.68 -18.15
CA HIS A 605 16.23 14.94 -16.89
C HIS A 605 17.12 13.69 -17.03
N VAL A 606 17.22 13.09 -18.22
CA VAL A 606 18.17 12.01 -18.52
C VAL A 606 19.54 12.59 -18.87
N TRP A 607 19.59 13.65 -19.66
CA TRP A 607 20.85 14.23 -20.15
C TRP A 607 21.76 14.74 -19.03
N VAL A 608 21.21 15.21 -17.91
CA VAL A 608 22.01 15.69 -16.77
C VAL A 608 22.80 14.59 -16.05
N VAL A 609 22.46 13.31 -16.26
CA VAL A 609 23.16 12.15 -15.68
C VAL A 609 23.82 11.28 -16.76
N ALA A 610 23.12 11.00 -17.85
CA ALA A 610 23.63 10.21 -18.98
C ALA A 610 24.42 11.07 -19.98
N TYR A 611 25.06 12.15 -19.54
CA TYR A 611 25.69 13.14 -20.42
C TYR A 611 26.84 12.55 -21.25
N ALA A 612 27.49 11.49 -20.78
CA ALA A 612 28.55 10.78 -21.51
C ALA A 612 28.02 10.05 -22.76
N PHE A 613 26.76 9.58 -22.73
CA PHE A 613 26.19 8.74 -23.80
C PHE A 613 25.34 9.50 -24.82
N VAL A 614 24.94 10.73 -24.51
CA VAL A 614 23.98 11.47 -25.33
C VAL A 614 24.66 12.64 -26.05
N PRO A 615 24.50 12.77 -27.38
CA PRO A 615 25.00 13.93 -28.11
C PRO A 615 24.50 15.25 -27.53
N GLY A 616 25.44 16.13 -27.15
CA GLY A 616 25.14 17.42 -26.50
C GLY A 616 24.89 17.34 -24.99
N GLY A 617 24.88 16.14 -24.41
CA GLY A 617 24.78 15.90 -22.97
C GLY A 617 25.79 16.69 -22.12
N PRO A 618 27.08 16.80 -22.51
CA PRO A 618 28.07 17.54 -21.72
C PRO A 618 27.73 19.03 -21.50
N LEU A 619 26.88 19.62 -22.35
CA LEU A 619 26.44 21.02 -22.19
C LEU A 619 25.51 21.24 -20.99
N VAL A 620 24.89 20.17 -20.50
CA VAL A 620 23.92 20.19 -19.41
C VAL A 620 24.32 19.27 -18.26
N ARG A 621 25.58 18.80 -18.25
CA ARG A 621 26.14 17.94 -17.22
C ARG A 621 25.85 18.50 -15.82
N GLU A 622 25.29 17.67 -14.96
CA GLU A 622 25.08 17.96 -13.53
C GLU A 622 24.12 19.13 -13.22
N HIS A 623 23.30 19.56 -14.19
CA HIS A 623 22.40 20.71 -14.06
C HIS A 623 20.95 20.36 -13.68
N THR A 624 20.75 19.66 -12.55
CA THR A 624 19.40 19.44 -12.00
C THR A 624 18.70 20.75 -11.62
N ASP A 625 19.47 21.75 -11.22
CA ASP A 625 18.98 23.11 -10.96
C ASP A 625 18.31 23.73 -12.20
N TRP A 626 18.88 23.56 -13.40
CA TRP A 626 18.30 24.07 -14.64
C TRP A 626 16.98 23.38 -14.98
N ILE A 627 16.87 22.08 -14.71
CA ILE A 627 15.61 21.34 -14.89
C ILE A 627 14.53 21.92 -13.97
N MET A 628 14.85 22.12 -12.69
CA MET A 628 13.91 22.68 -11.71
C MET A 628 13.50 24.11 -12.08
N ILE A 629 14.44 24.95 -12.50
CA ILE A 629 14.17 26.31 -13.01
C ILE A 629 13.26 26.24 -14.23
N THR A 630 13.55 25.37 -15.20
CA THR A 630 12.77 25.24 -16.44
C THR A 630 11.35 24.77 -16.16
N MET A 631 11.17 23.79 -15.27
CA MET A 631 9.86 23.32 -14.81
C MET A 631 9.06 24.45 -14.15
N MET A 632 9.67 25.19 -13.23
CA MET A 632 9.00 26.29 -12.53
C MET A 632 8.67 27.45 -13.48
N LEU A 633 9.58 27.83 -14.39
CA LEU A 633 9.30 28.84 -15.42
C LEU A 633 8.14 28.41 -16.33
N ALA A 634 8.10 27.13 -16.72
CA ALA A 634 7.01 26.60 -17.52
C ALA A 634 5.66 26.70 -16.80
N LEU A 635 5.62 26.34 -15.51
CA LEU A 635 4.45 26.53 -14.64
C LEU A 635 4.06 28.01 -14.52
N GLY A 636 5.02 28.91 -14.35
CA GLY A 636 4.81 30.36 -14.28
C GLY A 636 4.20 30.94 -15.56
N ILE A 637 4.65 30.46 -16.73
CA ILE A 637 4.07 30.82 -18.04
C ILE A 637 2.61 30.35 -18.14
N GLY A 638 2.32 29.11 -17.72
CA GLY A 638 0.96 28.59 -17.66
C GLY A 638 0.06 29.38 -16.71
N LEU A 639 0.59 29.76 -15.55
CA LEU A 639 -0.10 30.59 -14.56
C LEU A 639 -0.39 31.99 -15.09
N PHE A 640 0.56 32.61 -15.79
CA PHE A 640 0.36 33.92 -16.42
C PHE A 640 -0.80 33.90 -17.42
N ASP A 641 -0.91 32.88 -18.27
CA ASP A 641 -2.03 32.71 -19.19
C ASP A 641 -3.36 32.52 -18.45
N LEU A 642 -3.37 31.72 -17.38
CA LEU A 642 -4.53 31.50 -16.53
C LEU A 642 -5.05 32.80 -15.87
N ILE A 643 -4.17 33.56 -15.21
CA ILE A 643 -4.53 34.83 -14.55
C ILE A 643 -4.99 35.87 -15.58
N SER A 644 -4.29 35.96 -16.70
CA SER A 644 -4.63 36.89 -17.79
C SER A 644 -6.04 36.65 -18.33
N GLN A 645 -6.49 35.39 -18.35
CA GLN A 645 -7.84 35.04 -18.76
C GLN A 645 -8.88 35.34 -17.68
N GLN A 646 -8.60 34.98 -16.43
CA GLN A 646 -9.50 35.32 -15.31
C GLN A 646 -9.75 36.83 -15.22
N ALA A 647 -8.74 37.66 -15.46
CA ALA A 647 -8.88 39.11 -15.50
C ALA A 647 -9.79 39.59 -16.66
N LYS A 648 -9.66 39.00 -17.85
CA LYS A 648 -10.50 39.30 -19.02
C LYS A 648 -11.95 38.85 -18.83
N ASP A 649 -12.18 37.68 -18.24
CA ASP A 649 -13.51 37.16 -17.97
C ASP A 649 -14.23 38.03 -16.92
N SER A 650 -13.50 38.48 -15.90
CA SER A 650 -14.00 39.37 -14.85
C SER A 650 -14.42 40.75 -15.37
N SER A 651 -13.70 41.31 -16.36
CA SER A 651 -14.06 42.59 -16.99
C SER A 651 -15.27 42.46 -17.93
N SER A 652 -15.44 41.31 -18.59
CA SER A 652 -16.62 41.03 -19.43
C SER A 652 -17.89 40.73 -18.61
N SER A 653 -17.74 40.08 -17.44
CA SER A 653 -18.85 39.72 -16.54
C SER A 653 -19.52 40.93 -15.90
N LYS A 654 -18.85 42.09 -15.79
CA LYS A 654 -19.47 43.34 -15.33
C LYS A 654 -20.57 43.86 -16.29
N LYS A 655 -20.66 43.33 -17.53
CA LYS A 655 -21.69 43.71 -18.52
C LYS A 655 -22.87 42.73 -18.64
N LYS A 656 -22.87 41.58 -17.94
CA LYS A 656 -23.99 40.62 -17.95
C LYS A 656 -24.39 40.26 -16.51
N VAL A 657 -25.27 41.06 -15.92
CA VAL A 657 -25.98 40.70 -14.68
C VAL A 657 -27.05 39.66 -15.05
N GLY A 658 -26.65 38.39 -15.05
CA GLY A 658 -27.54 37.25 -15.17
C GLY A 658 -27.25 36.27 -14.05
N VAL A 659 -28.30 35.81 -13.37
CA VAL A 659 -28.27 34.89 -12.22
C VAL A 659 -27.26 33.75 -12.44
N ARG A 660 -26.12 33.78 -11.75
CA ARG A 660 -25.19 32.65 -11.69
C ARG A 660 -25.93 31.49 -11.00
N ARG A 661 -26.31 30.47 -11.78
CA ARG A 661 -26.82 29.20 -11.22
C ARG A 661 -25.79 28.65 -10.22
N PRO A 662 -26.21 28.17 -9.04
CA PRO A 662 -25.29 27.52 -8.11
C PRO A 662 -24.62 26.34 -8.80
N VAL A 663 -23.29 26.31 -8.80
CA VAL A 663 -22.50 25.20 -9.32
C VAL A 663 -22.78 23.99 -8.44
N ASN A 664 -23.29 22.90 -9.02
CA ASN A 664 -23.53 21.67 -8.29
C ASN A 664 -22.17 21.04 -7.89
N THR A 665 -21.88 21.02 -6.59
CA THR A 665 -20.61 20.53 -6.00
C THR A 665 -20.74 19.14 -5.38
N HIS A 666 -21.85 18.43 -5.58
CA HIS A 666 -22.10 17.14 -4.92
C HIS A 666 -21.03 16.07 -5.21
N HIS A 667 -20.35 16.11 -6.36
CA HIS A 667 -19.27 15.16 -6.67
C HIS A 667 -18.06 15.32 -5.73
N ARG A 668 -17.78 16.52 -5.22
CA ARG A 668 -16.62 16.79 -4.37
C ARG A 668 -16.64 15.98 -3.08
N LYS A 669 -17.83 15.77 -2.50
CA LYS A 669 -18.02 14.94 -1.29
C LYS A 669 -17.41 13.55 -1.45
N TYR A 670 -17.71 12.87 -2.55
CA TYR A 670 -17.21 11.51 -2.78
C TYR A 670 -15.73 11.50 -3.12
N HIS A 671 -15.21 12.49 -3.87
CA HIS A 671 -13.77 12.62 -4.09
C HIS A 671 -13.01 12.82 -2.77
N PHE A 672 -13.54 13.64 -1.86
CA PHE A 672 -12.98 13.81 -0.52
C PHE A 672 -13.08 12.54 0.32
N GLY A 673 -14.18 11.78 0.18
CA GLY A 673 -14.31 10.44 0.76
C GLY A 673 -13.23 9.49 0.25
N VAL A 674 -12.98 9.46 -1.07
CA VAL A 674 -11.92 8.65 -1.69
C VAL A 674 -10.54 9.09 -1.19
N LEU A 675 -10.27 10.40 -1.10
CA LEU A 675 -9.02 10.92 -0.50
C LEU A 675 -8.84 10.43 0.94
N GLY A 676 -9.91 10.46 1.75
CA GLY A 676 -9.89 9.93 3.11
C GLY A 676 -9.56 8.45 3.15
N VAL A 677 -10.21 7.64 2.29
CA VAL A 677 -9.91 6.20 2.16
C VAL A 677 -8.47 5.96 1.73
N LEU A 678 -7.95 6.70 0.74
CA LEU A 678 -6.57 6.53 0.27
C LEU A 678 -5.54 6.89 1.36
N ASN A 679 -5.79 7.93 2.16
CA ASN A 679 -4.93 8.26 3.31
C ASN A 679 -4.99 7.16 4.38
N LEU A 680 -6.18 6.59 4.66
CA LEU A 680 -6.30 5.45 5.60
C LEU A 680 -5.60 4.19 5.09
N LEU A 681 -5.72 3.89 3.79
CA LEU A 681 -5.00 2.77 3.16
C LEU A 681 -3.48 2.99 3.23
N PHE A 682 -3.01 4.21 2.97
CA PHE A 682 -1.59 4.54 3.12
C PHE A 682 -1.11 4.35 4.56
N LEU A 683 -1.83 4.89 5.55
CA LEU A 683 -1.46 4.75 6.96
C LEU A 683 -1.49 3.29 7.41
N SER A 684 -2.43 2.50 6.89
CA SER A 684 -2.50 1.05 7.13
C SER A 684 -1.29 0.34 6.52
N ALA A 685 -0.95 0.63 5.27
CA ALA A 685 0.25 0.10 4.63
C ALA A 685 1.53 0.53 5.37
N ASN A 686 1.61 1.78 5.82
CA ASN A 686 2.75 2.31 6.59
C ASN A 686 2.91 1.58 7.92
N PHE A 687 1.80 1.30 8.62
CA PHE A 687 1.81 0.53 9.85
C PHE A 687 2.23 -0.93 9.61
N LEU A 688 1.72 -1.56 8.54
CA LEU A 688 2.08 -2.95 8.18
C LEU A 688 3.53 -3.08 7.69
N ARG A 689 4.06 -2.03 7.07
CA ARG A 689 5.45 -1.94 6.62
C ARG A 689 6.39 -1.35 7.68
N PHE A 690 5.91 -1.11 8.89
CA PHE A 690 6.76 -0.62 9.96
C PHE A 690 7.84 -1.68 10.24
N PRO A 691 9.14 -1.34 10.13
CA PRO A 691 10.20 -2.33 10.09
C PRO A 691 10.26 -3.12 11.41
N THR A 692 10.01 -4.42 11.35
CA THR A 692 10.28 -5.37 12.44
C THR A 692 11.71 -5.90 12.41
N ASN A 693 12.50 -5.47 11.41
CA ASN A 693 13.83 -5.94 11.02
C ASN A 693 14.61 -6.63 12.15
N ASP A 694 14.82 -7.95 12.00
CA ASP A 694 15.52 -8.75 13.01
C ASP A 694 17.02 -8.44 13.05
N TYR A 695 17.59 -7.78 12.02
CA TYR A 695 19.01 -7.40 11.91
C TYR A 695 20.02 -8.48 12.31
N LYS A 696 19.60 -9.76 12.36
CA LYS A 696 20.44 -10.85 12.83
C LYS A 696 21.39 -11.30 11.73
N PRO A 697 22.72 -11.30 12.00
CA PRO A 697 23.69 -11.89 11.10
C PRO A 697 23.62 -13.41 11.15
N TYR A 698 24.05 -14.09 10.08
CA TYR A 698 23.90 -15.54 9.95
C TYR A 698 24.84 -16.33 10.87
N HIS A 699 26.10 -15.89 11.02
CA HIS A 699 27.17 -16.65 11.69
C HIS A 699 27.75 -15.92 12.92
N ALA A 700 26.86 -15.39 13.77
CA ALA A 700 27.24 -14.59 14.94
C ALA A 700 28.19 -15.29 15.93
N LYS A 701 28.02 -16.61 16.12
CA LYS A 701 28.83 -17.40 17.07
C LYS A 701 30.30 -17.47 16.67
N ASP A 702 30.56 -17.42 15.36
CA ASP A 702 31.90 -17.50 14.80
C ASP A 702 32.54 -16.12 14.60
N ARG A 703 31.87 -15.03 15.04
CA ARG A 703 32.24 -13.64 14.73
C ARG A 703 32.52 -13.43 13.23
N LEU A 704 31.78 -14.15 12.40
CA LEU A 704 31.94 -14.19 10.95
C LEU A 704 30.85 -13.38 10.28
N PHE A 705 31.21 -12.64 9.24
CA PHE A 705 30.22 -12.04 8.34
C PHE A 705 30.57 -12.34 6.88
N THR A 706 29.52 -12.49 6.07
CA THR A 706 29.63 -12.62 4.62
C THR A 706 29.43 -11.25 3.97
N ALA A 707 30.43 -10.77 3.24
CA ALA A 707 30.37 -9.54 2.45
C ALA A 707 30.16 -9.86 0.96
N GLY A 708 29.35 -9.07 0.25
CA GLY A 708 29.11 -9.25 -1.18
C GLY A 708 29.10 -7.95 -1.97
N ILE A 709 29.35 -8.04 -3.26
CA ILE A 709 29.22 -6.93 -4.23
C ILE A 709 28.40 -7.42 -5.41
N TRP A 710 27.50 -6.58 -5.91
CA TRP A 710 26.72 -6.90 -7.09
C TRP A 710 26.29 -5.65 -7.88
N THR A 711 26.58 -5.62 -9.17
CA THR A 711 25.99 -4.66 -10.11
C THR A 711 24.63 -5.18 -10.59
N ILE A 712 23.56 -4.47 -10.25
CA ILE A 712 22.19 -5.02 -10.31
C ILE A 712 21.41 -4.58 -11.54
N HIS A 713 22.04 -3.85 -12.45
CA HIS A 713 21.46 -3.39 -13.72
C HIS A 713 20.05 -2.81 -13.55
N PHE A 714 19.91 -1.93 -12.55
CA PHE A 714 18.66 -1.24 -12.22
C PHE A 714 17.47 -2.16 -11.87
N SER A 715 17.76 -3.38 -11.40
CA SER A 715 16.78 -4.41 -11.03
C SER A 715 15.83 -4.81 -12.16
N LEU A 716 16.36 -4.87 -13.39
CA LEU A 716 15.70 -5.46 -14.54
C LEU A 716 16.50 -6.69 -14.98
N ASP A 717 15.80 -7.79 -15.21
CA ASP A 717 16.42 -9.00 -15.74
C ASP A 717 16.54 -8.97 -17.27
N ASN A 718 17.22 -9.97 -17.83
CA ASN A 718 17.45 -10.08 -19.28
C ASN A 718 16.15 -10.10 -20.11
N ASP A 719 14.99 -10.39 -19.52
CA ASP A 719 13.69 -10.46 -20.18
C ASP A 719 12.79 -9.25 -19.84
N MET A 720 13.39 -8.16 -19.31
CA MET A 720 12.73 -6.92 -18.92
C MET A 720 11.69 -7.12 -17.80
N TRP A 721 11.95 -8.06 -16.88
CA TRP A 721 11.15 -8.22 -15.67
C TRP A 721 11.84 -7.60 -14.46
N SER A 722 11.02 -7.17 -13.50
CA SER A 722 11.49 -6.78 -12.18
C SER A 722 12.19 -7.97 -11.48
N SER A 723 13.43 -7.79 -11.05
CA SER A 723 14.29 -8.88 -10.57
C SER A 723 14.50 -8.93 -9.05
N GLU A 724 13.92 -8.01 -8.29
CA GLU A 724 14.19 -7.79 -6.85
C GLU A 724 13.93 -9.03 -6.00
N TYR A 725 12.87 -9.80 -6.29
CA TYR A 725 12.52 -11.03 -5.56
C TYR A 725 13.58 -12.12 -5.77
N ARG A 726 14.10 -12.24 -6.99
CA ARG A 726 15.16 -13.21 -7.32
C ARG A 726 16.49 -12.80 -6.67
N MET A 727 16.77 -11.49 -6.66
CA MET A 727 17.93 -10.94 -5.97
C MET A 727 17.85 -11.22 -4.46
N ARG A 728 16.71 -10.92 -3.82
CA ARG A 728 16.44 -11.23 -2.41
C ARG A 728 16.73 -12.70 -2.11
N ASP A 729 16.18 -13.61 -2.90
CA ASP A 729 16.33 -15.05 -2.65
C ASP A 729 17.79 -15.48 -2.72
N LEU A 730 18.56 -14.98 -3.69
CA LEU A 730 19.98 -15.27 -3.83
C LEU A 730 20.80 -14.71 -2.65
N ILE A 731 20.59 -13.44 -2.29
CA ILE A 731 21.28 -12.78 -1.17
C ILE A 731 21.01 -13.52 0.16
N LYS A 732 19.75 -13.93 0.37
CA LYS A 732 19.32 -14.67 1.55
C LYS A 732 19.96 -16.07 1.61
N GLU A 733 19.88 -16.81 0.52
CA GLU A 733 20.38 -18.19 0.45
C GLU A 733 21.90 -18.29 0.49
N LEU A 734 22.63 -17.24 0.05
CA LEU A 734 24.07 -17.13 0.21
C LEU A 734 24.51 -16.63 1.59
N GLU A 735 23.55 -16.33 2.47
CA GLU A 735 23.81 -15.88 3.83
C GLU A 735 24.66 -14.60 3.87
N VAL A 736 24.34 -13.64 3.00
CA VAL A 736 25.07 -12.37 2.89
C VAL A 736 24.64 -11.42 4.02
N ASP A 737 25.62 -10.93 4.80
CA ASP A 737 25.39 -10.03 5.93
C ASP A 737 25.61 -8.57 5.56
N VAL A 738 26.55 -8.27 4.66
CA VAL A 738 26.87 -6.92 4.18
C VAL A 738 26.97 -6.96 2.67
N ILE A 739 26.25 -6.10 1.95
CA ILE A 739 26.27 -6.09 0.48
C ILE A 739 26.32 -4.66 -0.08
N GLY A 740 27.24 -4.45 -1.01
CA GLY A 740 27.26 -3.29 -1.90
C GLY A 740 26.45 -3.59 -3.15
N LEU A 741 25.51 -2.72 -3.51
CA LEU A 741 24.76 -2.81 -4.76
C LEU A 741 25.11 -1.61 -5.64
N LEU A 742 25.44 -1.85 -6.90
CA LEU A 742 25.79 -0.80 -7.86
C LEU A 742 24.73 -0.72 -8.96
N GLU A 743 24.62 0.45 -9.61
CA GLU A 743 23.51 0.75 -10.52
C GLU A 743 22.15 0.67 -9.81
N SER A 744 22.12 1.28 -8.63
CA SER A 744 21.01 1.21 -7.69
C SER A 744 20.11 2.46 -7.69
N ASP A 745 20.44 3.53 -8.44
CA ASP A 745 19.58 4.73 -8.52
C ASP A 745 18.39 4.47 -9.44
N LEU A 746 17.22 4.29 -8.82
CA LEU A 746 15.95 4.04 -9.49
C LEU A 746 14.94 5.18 -9.35
N GLN A 747 15.35 6.33 -8.80
CA GLN A 747 14.46 7.45 -8.47
C GLN A 747 14.30 8.48 -9.60
N ARG A 748 14.47 8.03 -10.84
CA ARG A 748 14.31 8.83 -12.06
C ARG A 748 13.12 8.33 -12.87
N VAL A 749 12.55 9.20 -13.69
CA VAL A 749 11.41 8.89 -14.57
C VAL A 749 11.70 7.67 -15.46
N ILE A 750 12.91 7.56 -15.98
CA ILE A 750 13.36 6.43 -16.81
C ILE A 750 13.43 5.10 -16.05
N MET A 751 13.51 5.13 -14.72
CA MET A 751 13.52 3.96 -13.84
C MET A 751 12.18 3.74 -13.13
N GLY A 752 11.16 4.55 -13.46
CA GLY A 752 9.81 4.43 -12.90
C GLY A 752 9.65 5.02 -11.50
N ASN A 753 10.64 5.77 -11.01
CA ASN A 753 10.70 6.32 -9.65
C ASN A 753 10.48 5.23 -8.58
N ARG A 754 11.33 4.22 -8.51
CA ARG A 754 11.22 3.11 -7.54
C ARG A 754 12.49 2.98 -6.71
N ASP A 755 12.51 2.02 -5.79
CA ASP A 755 13.63 1.74 -4.90
C ASP A 755 13.68 0.27 -4.49
N THR A 756 14.54 -0.49 -5.15
CA THR A 756 14.81 -1.90 -4.82
C THR A 756 15.48 -2.05 -3.46
N THR A 757 16.33 -1.10 -3.07
CA THR A 757 17.09 -1.21 -1.82
C THR A 757 16.16 -1.16 -0.62
N GLN A 758 15.07 -0.39 -0.71
CA GLN A 758 14.02 -0.37 0.30
C GLN A 758 13.35 -1.76 0.47
N PHE A 759 13.00 -2.43 -0.64
CA PHE A 759 12.43 -3.78 -0.60
C PHE A 759 13.40 -4.78 0.05
N LEU A 760 14.66 -4.80 -0.40
CA LEU A 760 15.67 -5.71 0.11
C LEU A 760 15.94 -5.48 1.61
N ALA A 761 16.02 -4.22 2.04
CA ALA A 761 16.24 -3.88 3.44
C ALA A 761 15.10 -4.33 4.35
N GLU A 762 13.84 -4.13 3.94
CA GLU A 762 12.66 -4.52 4.70
C GLU A 762 12.48 -6.05 4.74
N ASP A 763 12.64 -6.75 3.61
CA ASP A 763 12.42 -8.21 3.54
C ASP A 763 13.59 -9.00 4.18
N LEU A 764 14.83 -8.60 3.90
CA LEU A 764 16.01 -9.26 4.48
C LEU A 764 16.31 -8.79 5.90
N GLY A 765 15.65 -7.75 6.40
CA GLY A 765 15.91 -7.20 7.74
C GLY A 765 17.33 -6.63 7.85
N MET A 766 17.67 -5.67 7.00
CA MET A 766 18.98 -5.02 6.92
C MET A 766 18.84 -3.51 7.12
N TYR A 767 19.86 -2.88 7.71
CA TYR A 767 20.09 -1.45 7.59
C TYR A 767 20.44 -1.13 6.14
N VAL A 768 20.07 0.06 5.70
CA VAL A 768 20.34 0.54 4.34
C VAL A 768 20.88 1.95 4.38
N ASP A 769 21.95 2.17 3.62
CA ASP A 769 22.34 3.46 3.09
C ASP A 769 22.10 3.46 1.58
N TYR A 770 21.21 4.34 1.13
CA TYR A 770 20.80 4.47 -0.27
C TYR A 770 21.90 5.03 -1.19
N GLY A 771 22.96 5.60 -0.60
CA GLY A 771 24.02 6.30 -1.33
C GLY A 771 23.63 7.70 -1.78
N PRO A 772 24.44 8.32 -2.67
CA PRO A 772 24.15 9.65 -3.20
C PRO A 772 22.76 9.71 -3.84
N GLY A 773 21.97 10.73 -3.48
CA GLY A 773 20.65 10.93 -4.06
C GLY A 773 20.68 11.14 -5.59
N PRO A 774 19.55 10.97 -6.30
CA PRO A 774 19.47 11.15 -7.76
C PRO A 774 19.82 12.58 -8.24
N ASN A 775 19.76 13.57 -7.35
CA ASN A 775 20.24 14.93 -7.63
C ASN A 775 21.77 15.08 -7.63
N LYS A 776 22.53 14.01 -7.35
CA LYS A 776 23.99 13.95 -7.38
C LYS A 776 24.56 13.33 -8.66
N HIS A 777 23.69 13.01 -9.64
CA HIS A 777 24.06 12.64 -11.02
C HIS A 777 24.98 11.42 -11.15
N THR A 778 24.77 10.41 -10.31
CA THR A 778 25.44 9.11 -10.42
C THR A 778 24.43 8.04 -10.82
N TRP A 779 24.92 6.85 -11.19
CA TRP A 779 24.09 5.66 -11.40
C TRP A 779 23.70 4.92 -10.10
N GLY A 780 24.15 5.43 -8.96
CA GLY A 780 23.84 4.90 -7.64
C GLY A 780 24.83 3.82 -7.18
N ALA A 781 25.06 3.84 -5.87
CA ALA A 781 25.72 2.79 -5.11
C ALA A 781 25.02 2.73 -3.76
N ALA A 782 24.62 1.56 -3.29
CA ALA A 782 23.93 1.38 -2.02
C ALA A 782 24.67 0.37 -1.15
N LEU A 783 24.54 0.52 0.17
CA LEU A 783 25.06 -0.40 1.16
C LEU A 783 23.90 -0.96 1.99
N LEU A 784 23.77 -2.28 2.04
CA LEU A 784 22.87 -2.96 2.97
C LEU A 784 23.68 -3.77 3.98
N SER A 785 23.28 -3.75 5.24
CA SER A 785 24.01 -4.40 6.33
C SER A 785 23.08 -5.00 7.39
N LYS A 786 23.34 -6.23 7.84
CA LYS A 786 22.75 -6.79 9.06
C LYS A 786 23.26 -6.08 10.31
N PHE A 787 24.45 -5.49 10.24
CA PHE A 787 25.08 -4.76 11.33
C PHE A 787 24.69 -3.27 11.32
N PRO A 788 24.52 -2.63 12.49
CA PRO A 788 24.22 -1.21 12.57
C PRO A 788 25.24 -0.35 11.80
N ILE A 789 24.73 0.55 10.95
CA ILE A 789 25.53 1.59 10.31
C ILE A 789 25.67 2.74 11.31
N VAL A 790 26.89 2.94 11.83
CA VAL A 790 27.19 3.96 12.84
C VAL A 790 27.32 5.33 12.19
N ASN A 791 28.01 5.38 11.05
CA ASN A 791 28.28 6.58 10.29
C ASN A 791 28.41 6.22 8.82
N SER A 792 28.00 7.11 7.92
CA SER A 792 28.33 6.97 6.50
C SER A 792 28.51 8.32 5.84
N THR A 793 29.38 8.36 4.84
CA THR A 793 29.69 9.57 4.07
C THR A 793 29.75 9.22 2.59
N HIS A 794 29.14 10.06 1.76
CA HIS A 794 29.09 9.88 0.32
C HIS A 794 30.13 10.76 -0.36
N HIS A 795 30.89 10.17 -1.27
CA HIS A 795 31.93 10.83 -2.03
C HIS A 795 31.58 10.76 -3.51
N LEU A 796 31.64 11.91 -4.18
CA LEU A 796 31.62 12.00 -5.65
C LEU A 796 33.06 12.17 -6.10
N LEU A 797 33.61 11.16 -6.78
CA LEU A 797 35.03 11.15 -7.13
C LEU A 797 35.30 12.01 -8.37
N PRO A 798 36.56 12.47 -8.55
CA PRO A 798 36.92 13.32 -9.69
C PRO A 798 36.59 12.66 -11.02
N SER A 799 35.97 13.43 -11.92
CA SER A 799 35.63 13.00 -13.27
C SER A 799 35.69 14.20 -14.21
N PRO A 800 36.88 14.55 -14.74
CA PRO A 800 37.01 15.69 -15.65
C PRO A 800 36.31 15.51 -16.99
N VAL A 801 36.14 14.26 -17.48
CA VAL A 801 35.63 13.98 -18.82
C VAL A 801 34.38 13.10 -18.80
N GLY A 802 34.48 11.96 -18.12
CA GLY A 802 33.50 10.88 -18.12
C GLY A 802 32.44 11.00 -17.03
N GLU A 803 32.01 9.85 -16.54
CA GLU A 803 30.94 9.73 -15.55
C GLU A 803 31.40 10.00 -14.11
N LEU A 804 30.52 10.62 -13.33
CA LEU A 804 30.69 10.77 -11.89
C LEU A 804 30.59 9.41 -11.18
N ALA A 805 31.70 9.04 -10.53
CA ALA A 805 31.83 7.80 -9.78
C ALA A 805 31.43 8.00 -8.30
N PRO A 806 30.38 7.31 -7.80
CA PRO A 806 29.99 7.34 -6.39
C PRO A 806 30.84 6.41 -5.53
N ALA A 807 31.18 6.85 -4.32
CA ALA A 807 31.65 5.99 -3.24
C ALA A 807 30.90 6.24 -1.93
N ILE A 808 30.60 5.17 -1.19
CA ILE A 808 30.16 5.22 0.20
C ILE A 808 31.35 4.82 1.07
N HIS A 809 31.66 5.61 2.10
CA HIS A 809 32.49 5.21 3.23
C HIS A 809 31.59 5.08 4.45
N ALA A 810 31.34 3.86 4.90
CA ALA A 810 30.49 3.58 6.05
C ALA A 810 31.28 2.90 7.17
N THR A 811 30.95 3.19 8.42
CA THR A 811 31.46 2.46 9.60
C THR A 811 30.34 1.63 10.18
N LEU A 812 30.55 0.32 10.27
CA LEU A 812 29.62 -0.66 10.82
C LEU A 812 30.06 -1.10 12.22
N ASP A 813 29.11 -1.36 13.12
CA ASP A 813 29.38 -2.05 14.39
C ASP A 813 29.20 -3.57 14.22
N VAL A 814 30.31 -4.26 13.96
CA VAL A 814 30.33 -5.71 13.69
C VAL A 814 30.83 -6.43 14.94
N TYR A 815 29.91 -7.04 15.68
CA TYR A 815 30.20 -7.78 16.91
C TYR A 815 30.97 -6.95 17.98
N GLY A 816 30.68 -5.65 18.08
CA GLY A 816 31.34 -4.71 19.00
C GLY A 816 32.64 -4.11 18.45
N THR A 817 33.00 -4.40 17.20
CA THR A 817 34.19 -3.88 16.52
C THR A 817 33.77 -2.98 15.36
N LEU A 818 34.32 -1.77 15.31
CA LEU A 818 34.08 -0.84 14.21
C LEU A 818 34.83 -1.29 12.96
N VAL A 819 34.10 -1.60 11.90
CA VAL A 819 34.63 -2.04 10.60
C VAL A 819 34.22 -1.03 9.54
N ASP A 820 35.18 -0.53 8.76
CA ASP A 820 34.90 0.41 7.68
C ASP A 820 34.59 -0.36 6.37
N VAL A 821 33.47 -0.04 5.73
CA VAL A 821 33.04 -0.63 4.46
C VAL A 821 32.98 0.47 3.41
N PHE A 822 33.69 0.23 2.32
CA PHE A 822 33.72 1.10 1.15
C PHE A 822 32.90 0.44 0.05
N VAL A 823 31.89 1.14 -0.50
CA VAL A 823 31.17 0.70 -1.71
C VAL A 823 31.51 1.67 -2.83
N PHE A 824 31.96 1.18 -3.98
CA PHE A 824 32.47 2.06 -5.04
C PHE A 824 32.10 1.57 -6.45
N HIS A 825 31.61 2.50 -7.27
CA HIS A 825 31.37 2.28 -8.69
C HIS A 825 32.32 3.16 -9.51
N SER A 826 33.32 2.55 -10.16
CA SER A 826 34.28 3.26 -11.01
C SER A 826 33.64 3.81 -12.28
N GLY A 827 34.24 4.87 -12.83
CA GLY A 827 33.95 5.35 -14.18
C GLY A 827 34.36 4.36 -15.27
N GLN A 828 33.89 4.62 -16.49
CA GLN A 828 33.95 3.70 -17.63
C GLN A 828 35.37 3.48 -18.17
N GLU A 829 35.51 2.47 -19.04
CA GLU A 829 36.80 2.11 -19.63
C GLU A 829 37.35 3.24 -20.53
N GLU A 830 36.46 3.92 -21.24
CA GLU A 830 36.70 4.94 -22.26
C GLU A 830 37.39 6.20 -21.71
N ASP A 831 37.35 6.42 -20.39
CA ASP A 831 37.95 7.58 -19.73
C ASP A 831 39.10 7.17 -18.77
N PRO A 832 40.30 6.83 -19.30
CA PRO A 832 41.43 6.40 -18.48
C PRO A 832 41.88 7.40 -17.39
N GLU A 833 41.79 8.70 -17.68
CA GLU A 833 42.21 9.74 -16.74
C GLU A 833 41.25 9.85 -15.54
N ASP A 834 39.95 9.75 -15.80
CA ASP A 834 38.93 9.69 -14.75
C ASP A 834 39.19 8.48 -13.84
N ARG A 835 39.38 7.29 -14.42
CA ARG A 835 39.70 6.08 -13.65
C ARG A 835 41.00 6.22 -12.84
N ARG A 836 42.04 6.85 -13.41
CA ARG A 836 43.30 7.12 -12.68
C ARG A 836 43.03 8.00 -11.46
N LEU A 837 42.38 9.15 -11.63
CA LEU A 837 42.08 10.08 -10.55
C LEU A 837 41.16 9.47 -9.49
N GLN A 838 40.18 8.68 -9.91
CA GLN A 838 39.27 7.96 -9.03
C GLN A 838 40.03 6.91 -8.21
N SER A 839 40.93 6.14 -8.82
CA SER A 839 41.75 5.15 -8.12
C SER A 839 42.67 5.78 -7.07
N GLU A 840 43.29 6.93 -7.39
CA GLU A 840 44.14 7.67 -6.47
C GLU A 840 43.36 8.25 -5.28
N TYR A 841 42.16 8.77 -5.53
CA TYR A 841 41.29 9.27 -4.47
C TYR A 841 40.84 8.15 -3.54
N LEU A 842 40.34 7.05 -4.10
CA LEU A 842 39.82 5.92 -3.31
C LEU A 842 40.94 5.24 -2.51
N SER A 843 42.13 5.07 -3.10
CA SER A 843 43.29 4.51 -2.40
C SER A 843 43.66 5.33 -1.16
N LYS A 844 43.69 6.66 -1.28
CA LYS A 844 43.91 7.56 -0.14
C LYS A 844 42.78 7.50 0.88
N LEU A 845 41.52 7.41 0.43
CA LEU A 845 40.36 7.32 1.30
C LEU A 845 40.40 6.03 2.14
N MET A 846 40.66 4.88 1.51
CA MET A 846 40.84 3.60 2.21
C MET A 846 42.06 3.66 3.14
N GLY A 847 43.16 4.28 2.72
CA GLY A 847 44.36 4.49 3.52
C GLY A 847 44.19 5.41 4.73
N SER A 848 43.13 6.23 4.76
CA SER A 848 42.89 7.21 5.83
C SER A 848 42.40 6.58 7.15
N THR A 849 41.96 5.32 7.12
CA THR A 849 41.47 4.60 8.30
C THR A 849 42.42 3.50 8.76
N ASN A 850 42.56 3.39 10.08
CA ASN A 850 43.29 2.33 10.77
C ASN A 850 42.36 1.21 11.28
N ARG A 851 41.09 1.21 10.89
CA ARG A 851 40.13 0.16 11.27
C ARG A 851 40.19 -1.02 10.30
N PRO A 852 39.81 -2.23 10.74
CA PRO A 852 39.52 -3.33 9.82
C PRO A 852 38.56 -2.83 8.73
N SER A 853 38.83 -3.16 7.47
CA SER A 853 38.08 -2.58 6.36
C SER A 853 37.81 -3.57 5.23
N VAL A 854 36.73 -3.34 4.48
CA VAL A 854 36.37 -4.05 3.24
C VAL A 854 36.02 -3.05 2.14
N LEU A 855 36.53 -3.26 0.93
CA LEU A 855 36.05 -2.60 -0.29
C LEU A 855 35.14 -3.58 -1.05
N LEU A 856 33.99 -3.09 -1.50
CA LEU A 856 33.00 -3.78 -2.33
C LEU A 856 32.80 -2.92 -3.58
N SER A 857 33.38 -3.30 -4.70
CA SER A 857 33.48 -2.35 -5.83
C SER A 857 33.44 -2.95 -7.21
N TYR A 858 33.13 -2.09 -8.19
CA TYR A 858 33.30 -2.33 -9.62
C TYR A 858 34.41 -1.41 -10.15
N LEU A 859 35.55 -1.99 -10.55
CA LEU A 859 36.81 -1.25 -10.78
C LEU A 859 37.22 -1.10 -12.25
N VAL A 860 36.69 -1.91 -13.15
CA VAL A 860 37.06 -1.90 -14.59
C VAL A 860 38.58 -2.01 -14.76
N THR A 861 39.18 -3.06 -14.21
CA THR A 861 40.63 -3.27 -14.28
C THR A 861 40.96 -4.74 -14.24
N GLU A 862 42.09 -5.13 -14.83
CA GLU A 862 42.62 -6.49 -14.72
C GLU A 862 43.47 -6.65 -13.43
N PRO A 863 43.43 -7.80 -12.76
CA PRO A 863 44.27 -8.08 -11.61
C PRO A 863 45.76 -7.87 -11.95
N LEU A 864 46.50 -7.29 -11.00
CA LEU A 864 47.95 -7.04 -11.10
C LEU A 864 48.38 -6.01 -12.17
N LYS A 865 47.45 -5.37 -12.89
CA LYS A 865 47.76 -4.43 -13.97
C LYS A 865 47.21 -3.03 -13.73
N GLY A 866 47.94 -2.02 -14.19
CA GLY A 866 47.47 -0.62 -14.18
C GLY A 866 46.96 -0.17 -12.81
N ASN A 867 45.75 0.41 -12.78
CA ASN A 867 45.12 0.98 -11.59
C ASN A 867 44.86 -0.04 -10.47
N TYR A 868 44.83 -1.35 -10.76
CA TYR A 868 44.81 -2.39 -9.72
C TYR A 868 45.90 -2.13 -8.66
N ASN A 869 47.11 -1.80 -9.10
CA ASN A 869 48.26 -1.56 -8.22
C ASN A 869 48.15 -0.24 -7.43
N THR A 870 47.14 0.58 -7.70
CA THR A 870 46.79 1.76 -6.89
C THR A 870 45.79 1.38 -5.79
N TYR A 871 44.80 0.54 -6.12
CA TYR A 871 43.82 0.02 -5.15
C TYR A 871 44.41 -0.98 -4.16
N VAL A 872 45.33 -1.83 -4.62
CA VAL A 872 46.09 -2.80 -3.82
C VAL A 872 47.52 -2.28 -3.70
N SER A 873 47.73 -1.41 -2.71
CA SER A 873 49.00 -0.70 -2.50
C SER A 873 49.24 -0.37 -1.03
N ASP A 874 50.48 -0.04 -0.68
CA ASP A 874 50.83 0.46 0.66
C ASP A 874 50.05 1.71 1.07
N VAL A 875 49.63 2.54 0.09
CA VAL A 875 48.83 3.74 0.33
C VAL A 875 47.45 3.37 0.85
N SER A 876 46.78 2.40 0.22
CA SER A 876 45.47 1.90 0.65
C SER A 876 45.55 0.99 1.89
N GLY A 877 46.65 0.24 2.00
CA GLY A 877 46.81 -0.90 2.91
C GLY A 877 45.88 -2.08 2.61
N MET A 878 45.20 -2.11 1.47
CA MET A 878 44.22 -3.13 1.13
C MET A 878 44.87 -4.35 0.47
N HIS A 879 44.30 -5.52 0.71
CA HIS A 879 44.66 -6.79 0.09
C HIS A 879 43.51 -7.34 -0.73
N ASP A 880 43.80 -7.99 -1.85
CA ASP A 880 42.78 -8.62 -2.69
C ASP A 880 42.24 -9.90 -2.05
N VAL A 881 40.93 -10.11 -2.13
CA VAL A 881 40.28 -11.35 -1.70
C VAL A 881 40.81 -12.56 -2.45
N ASP A 882 41.28 -12.43 -3.70
CA ASP A 882 42.01 -13.49 -4.40
C ASP A 882 42.75 -12.97 -5.64
N LYS A 883 44.01 -12.57 -5.49
CA LYS A 883 44.87 -12.11 -6.60
C LYS A 883 45.09 -13.15 -7.72
N THR A 884 44.79 -14.43 -7.49
CA THR A 884 44.95 -15.50 -8.48
C THR A 884 43.70 -15.70 -9.35
N ASP A 885 42.58 -15.06 -9.01
CA ASP A 885 41.43 -14.96 -9.87
C ASP A 885 41.69 -13.93 -10.98
N TRP A 886 42.30 -14.41 -12.06
CA TRP A 886 42.77 -13.62 -13.19
C TRP A 886 41.64 -13.19 -14.14
N ASP A 887 40.46 -13.82 -14.07
CA ASP A 887 39.31 -13.60 -14.96
C ASP A 887 38.29 -12.63 -14.32
N ARG A 888 38.81 -11.63 -13.59
CA ARG A 888 38.02 -10.52 -13.05
C ARG A 888 38.31 -9.27 -13.84
N TRP A 889 37.25 -8.51 -14.09
CA TRP A 889 37.31 -7.22 -14.79
C TRP A 889 36.48 -6.18 -14.05
N CYS A 890 35.24 -6.55 -13.74
CA CYS A 890 34.24 -5.71 -13.13
C CYS A 890 34.39 -5.66 -11.60
N GLU A 891 33.96 -6.72 -10.91
CA GLU A 891 33.74 -6.71 -9.46
C GLU A 891 34.96 -7.19 -8.65
N TYR A 892 35.20 -6.52 -7.53
CA TYR A 892 36.32 -6.76 -6.62
C TYR A 892 35.88 -6.65 -5.16
N ILE A 893 36.46 -7.52 -4.33
CA ILE A 893 36.42 -7.41 -2.88
C ILE A 893 37.86 -7.27 -2.39
N LEU A 894 38.17 -6.18 -1.69
CA LEU A 894 39.45 -5.99 -1.02
C LEU A 894 39.25 -5.92 0.49
N PHE A 895 40.26 -6.25 1.28
CA PHE A 895 40.16 -6.23 2.75
C PHE A 895 41.49 -5.86 3.44
N LYS A 896 41.41 -5.40 4.69
CA LYS A 896 42.56 -5.25 5.59
C LYS A 896 42.14 -5.38 7.06
N GLY A 897 43.04 -5.87 7.92
CA GLY A 897 42.76 -6.04 9.35
C GLY A 897 41.67 -7.07 9.68
N LEU A 898 41.33 -7.96 8.73
CA LEU A 898 40.32 -9.01 8.86
C LEU A 898 40.91 -10.35 8.43
N ARG A 899 40.39 -11.45 9.00
CA ARG A 899 40.78 -12.80 8.59
C ARG A 899 39.81 -13.32 7.53
N ARG A 900 40.26 -13.40 6.28
CA ARG A 900 39.50 -14.01 5.17
C ARG A 900 39.42 -15.53 5.39
N THR A 901 38.22 -16.10 5.31
CA THR A 901 38.00 -17.55 5.44
C THR A 901 37.50 -18.20 4.15
N GLY A 902 36.87 -17.43 3.26
CA GLY A 902 36.49 -17.95 1.94
C GLY A 902 36.07 -16.88 0.95
N TYR A 903 36.04 -17.29 -0.32
CA TYR A 903 35.66 -16.49 -1.48
C TYR A 903 34.88 -17.34 -2.49
N ALA A 904 33.81 -16.80 -3.07
CA ALA A 904 33.04 -17.47 -4.10
C ALA A 904 32.47 -16.49 -5.14
N ARG A 905 32.38 -16.97 -6.39
CA ARG A 905 31.68 -16.31 -7.50
C ARG A 905 30.44 -17.11 -7.85
N VAL A 906 29.27 -16.47 -7.80
CA VAL A 906 27.97 -17.14 -7.97
C VAL A 906 27.27 -16.65 -9.22
N SER A 907 26.92 -17.57 -10.12
CA SER A 907 26.40 -17.21 -11.44
C SER A 907 25.15 -16.34 -11.36
N ARG A 908 25.08 -15.35 -12.25
CA ARG A 908 23.98 -14.38 -12.34
C ARG A 908 22.64 -14.92 -12.82
N SER A 909 22.62 -16.15 -13.33
CA SER A 909 21.46 -16.69 -14.07
C SER A 909 21.06 -15.68 -15.17
N THR A 910 19.81 -15.24 -15.19
CA THR A 910 19.32 -14.18 -16.09
C THR A 910 19.07 -12.83 -15.39
N ILE A 911 19.47 -12.67 -14.12
CA ILE A 911 19.10 -11.50 -13.28
C ILE A 911 19.75 -10.20 -13.75
N THR A 912 21.02 -10.24 -14.10
CA THR A 912 21.85 -9.09 -14.48
C THR A 912 22.99 -9.61 -15.37
N ASP A 913 23.91 -8.76 -15.80
CA ASP A 913 25.10 -9.07 -16.61
C ASP A 913 26.36 -9.43 -15.80
N THR A 914 26.44 -9.07 -14.51
CA THR A 914 27.51 -9.47 -13.58
C THR A 914 27.10 -10.60 -12.63
N GLU A 915 28.04 -11.47 -12.27
CA GLU A 915 27.86 -12.41 -11.17
C GLU A 915 27.76 -11.73 -9.80
N LEU A 916 27.31 -12.47 -8.78
CA LEU A 916 27.46 -12.03 -7.39
C LEU A 916 28.79 -12.57 -6.84
N GLN A 917 29.68 -11.69 -6.40
CA GLN A 917 30.89 -12.07 -5.68
C GLN A 917 30.71 -11.95 -4.17
N VAL A 918 31.14 -12.96 -3.41
CA VAL A 918 31.01 -12.99 -1.94
C VAL A 918 32.29 -13.48 -1.26
N ALA A 919 32.58 -12.90 -0.10
CA ALA A 919 33.72 -13.26 0.73
C ALA A 919 33.30 -13.36 2.21
N LYS A 920 33.93 -14.28 2.95
CA LYS A 920 33.69 -14.45 4.40
C LYS A 920 34.88 -13.94 5.20
N PHE A 921 34.59 -13.16 6.23
CA PHE A 921 35.59 -12.56 7.11
C PHE A 921 35.27 -12.83 8.57
N VAL A 922 36.28 -13.24 9.33
CA VAL A 922 36.23 -13.31 10.80
C VAL A 922 36.77 -12.00 11.36
N VAL A 923 35.98 -11.39 12.24
CA VAL A 923 36.33 -10.15 12.92
C VAL A 923 37.21 -10.46 14.14
N PRO A 924 38.39 -9.82 14.27
CA PRO A 924 39.25 -9.98 15.44
C PRO A 924 38.48 -9.84 16.76
N ASN A 925 38.79 -10.70 17.74
CA ASN A 925 38.12 -10.71 19.05
C ASN A 925 38.99 -10.09 20.16
N SER A 926 40.31 -10.08 19.95
CA SER A 926 41.29 -9.52 20.88
C SER A 926 42.29 -8.60 20.18
N GLU A 927 43.06 -7.83 20.95
CA GLU A 927 44.17 -7.04 20.41
C GLU A 927 45.26 -7.92 19.78
N GLU A 928 45.44 -9.14 20.27
CA GLU A 928 46.40 -10.10 19.72
C GLU A 928 45.93 -10.58 18.34
N ASP A 929 44.66 -10.98 18.22
CA ASP A 929 44.06 -11.36 16.93
C ASP A 929 44.13 -10.21 15.92
N SER A 930 43.90 -8.97 16.38
CA SER A 930 43.99 -7.78 15.55
C SER A 930 45.42 -7.56 15.06
N ARG A 931 46.41 -7.58 15.96
CA ARG A 931 47.83 -7.46 15.60
C ARG A 931 48.25 -8.53 14.60
N PHE A 932 47.77 -9.76 14.78
CA PHE A 932 48.02 -10.84 13.83
C PHE A 932 47.37 -10.59 12.47
N ALA A 933 46.09 -10.21 12.42
CA ALA A 933 45.38 -9.94 11.17
C ALA A 933 46.01 -8.79 10.34
N TRP A 934 46.64 -7.82 11.02
CA TRP A 934 47.38 -6.73 10.36
C TRP A 934 48.81 -7.10 9.95
N GLY A 935 49.47 -7.97 10.72
CA GLY A 935 50.90 -8.30 10.54
C GLY A 935 51.18 -9.63 9.83
N VAL A 936 50.14 -10.37 9.43
CA VAL A 936 50.32 -11.69 8.81
C VAL A 936 51.09 -11.60 7.48
N PRO A 937 52.13 -12.42 7.28
CA PRO A 937 52.83 -12.50 6.01
C PRO A 937 51.92 -12.92 4.85
N GLU A 938 52.21 -12.43 3.65
CA GLU A 938 51.38 -12.64 2.47
C GLU A 938 51.22 -14.13 2.09
N ASP A 939 52.28 -14.93 2.20
CA ASP A 939 52.28 -16.36 1.91
C ASP A 939 51.36 -17.15 2.86
N VAL A 940 51.25 -16.69 4.11
CA VAL A 940 50.36 -17.27 5.11
C VAL A 940 48.92 -16.81 4.86
N ARG A 941 48.71 -15.50 4.64
CA ARG A 941 47.39 -14.92 4.34
C ARG A 941 46.73 -15.56 3.11
N ASP A 942 47.51 -15.81 2.07
CA ASP A 942 47.06 -16.35 0.77
C ASP A 942 47.11 -17.87 0.68
N ARG A 943 47.45 -18.56 1.78
CA ARG A 943 47.44 -20.02 1.82
C ARG A 943 46.01 -20.55 1.68
N ARG A 944 45.76 -21.25 0.57
CA ARG A 944 44.53 -22.02 0.36
C ARG A 944 44.51 -23.29 1.19
N VAL A 945 43.32 -23.67 1.63
CA VAL A 945 43.04 -24.92 2.35
C VAL A 945 41.82 -25.62 1.75
N GLU A 946 41.69 -26.90 2.03
CA GLU A 946 40.53 -27.69 1.64
C GLU A 946 39.32 -27.38 2.54
N GLU A 947 38.10 -27.58 2.02
CA GLU A 947 36.85 -27.28 2.76
C GLU A 947 36.77 -28.02 4.11
N HIS A 948 37.31 -29.24 4.19
CA HIS A 948 37.27 -30.04 5.42
C HIS A 948 38.18 -29.47 6.53
N GLU A 949 39.13 -28.60 6.17
CA GLU A 949 40.04 -27.93 7.10
C GLU A 949 39.44 -26.65 7.71
N VAL A 950 38.30 -26.16 7.19
CA VAL A 950 37.57 -25.02 7.78
C VAL A 950 36.34 -25.48 8.58
N PRO A 951 36.00 -24.79 9.70
CA PRO A 951 34.78 -25.05 10.47
C PRO A 951 33.51 -24.97 9.62
N GLU A 952 32.47 -25.71 10.01
CA GLU A 952 31.22 -25.78 9.25
C GLU A 952 30.54 -24.42 9.07
N GLY A 953 30.51 -23.56 10.11
CA GLY A 953 29.97 -22.19 10.03
C GLY A 953 30.74 -21.25 9.09
N TRP A 954 31.95 -21.62 8.67
CA TRP A 954 32.75 -20.83 7.73
C TRP A 954 32.52 -21.26 6.29
N ARG A 955 31.81 -22.37 6.06
CA ARG A 955 31.57 -22.92 4.72
C ARG A 955 30.45 -22.15 4.03
N PHE A 956 30.53 -22.04 2.71
CA PHE A 956 29.41 -21.52 1.93
C PHE A 956 28.33 -22.59 1.72
N PRO A 957 27.08 -22.19 1.45
CA PRO A 957 25.95 -23.11 1.28
C PRO A 957 26.13 -24.13 0.14
N ARG A 958 26.02 -25.42 0.45
CA ARG A 958 26.22 -26.50 -0.53
C ARG A 958 25.24 -26.51 -1.70
N MET A 959 24.08 -25.85 -1.56
CA MET A 959 23.01 -25.85 -2.57
C MET A 959 23.40 -25.23 -3.92
N PHE A 960 24.46 -24.43 -3.97
CA PHE A 960 24.96 -23.81 -5.21
C PHE A 960 26.00 -24.65 -5.95
N ARG A 961 26.32 -25.87 -5.48
CA ARG A 961 27.22 -26.79 -6.20
C ARG A 961 26.53 -27.48 -7.37
N GLY A 962 27.31 -27.92 -8.35
CA GLY A 962 26.82 -28.64 -9.52
C GLY A 962 25.86 -27.78 -10.35
N GLU A 963 24.64 -28.25 -10.55
CA GLU A 963 23.60 -27.50 -11.26
C GLU A 963 23.06 -26.30 -10.46
N GLY A 964 23.32 -26.25 -9.16
CA GLY A 964 22.90 -25.17 -8.28
C GLY A 964 21.38 -25.08 -8.08
N VAL A 965 20.88 -23.87 -7.84
CA VAL A 965 19.47 -23.59 -7.55
C VAL A 965 18.97 -22.42 -8.40
N ARG A 966 17.84 -22.57 -9.10
CA ARG A 966 17.22 -21.51 -9.93
C ARG A 966 18.19 -20.83 -10.93
N GLY A 967 19.17 -21.59 -11.43
CA GLY A 967 20.21 -21.12 -12.37
C GLY A 967 21.40 -20.41 -11.71
N HIS A 968 21.43 -20.34 -10.37
CA HIS A 968 22.56 -19.84 -9.58
C HIS A 968 23.41 -21.02 -9.12
N ARG A 969 24.71 -20.98 -9.43
CA ARG A 969 25.71 -21.97 -9.01
C ARG A 969 27.06 -21.31 -8.77
N TYR A 970 27.93 -21.97 -8.02
CA TYR A 970 29.34 -21.60 -8.02
C TYR A 970 29.89 -21.76 -9.45
N HIS A 971 30.50 -20.71 -9.97
CA HIS A 971 31.04 -20.69 -11.32
C HIS A 971 32.45 -20.09 -11.30
N VAL A 972 33.16 -20.21 -12.44
CA VAL A 972 34.60 -19.95 -12.60
C VAL A 972 35.49 -20.98 -11.90
N PHE A 973 35.19 -21.34 -10.65
CA PHE A 973 35.94 -22.35 -9.90
C PHE A 973 35.16 -23.64 -9.64
N ASP A 974 33.87 -23.69 -9.97
CA ASP A 974 32.90 -24.74 -9.64
C ASP A 974 32.69 -25.01 -8.13
N GLU A 975 33.50 -24.40 -7.26
CA GLU A 975 33.42 -24.45 -5.80
C GLU A 975 33.96 -23.17 -5.14
N PRO A 976 33.63 -22.91 -3.86
CA PRO A 976 34.25 -21.82 -3.10
C PRO A 976 35.73 -22.10 -2.80
N ARG A 977 36.54 -21.04 -2.76
CA ARG A 977 37.93 -21.11 -2.28
C ARG A 977 37.99 -20.80 -0.80
N TYR A 978 38.78 -21.57 -0.04
CA TYR A 978 38.91 -21.43 1.42
C TYR A 978 40.34 -21.08 1.85
N TYR A 979 40.43 -20.36 2.96
CA TYR A 979 41.68 -19.86 3.54
C TYR A 979 41.67 -20.06 5.05
N ASN A 980 42.84 -20.33 5.63
CA ASN A 980 42.97 -20.53 7.06
C ASN A 980 44.36 -20.10 7.54
N PHE A 981 44.43 -18.90 8.14
CA PHE A 981 45.63 -18.35 8.78
C PHE A 981 45.32 -17.73 10.12
#